data_AF-A0A443QUZ5-F1
#
_entry.id   AF-A0A443QUZ5-F1
#
_cell.length_a   1.000
_cell.length_b   1.000
_cell.length_c   1.000
_cell.angle_alpha   90.00
_cell.angle_beta   90.00
_cell.angle_gamma   90.00
#
_symmetry.space_group_name_H-M   'P 1'
#
loop_
_entity.id
_entity.type
_entity.pdbx_description
1 polymer ?
#
loop_
_entity_poly.entity_id
_entity_poly.type
_entity_poly.pdbx_seq_one_letter_code
_entity_poly.pdbx_strand_id
1 'polypeptide(L)'
;MLGTSTSKWMRFCVQQLLHSLWKKKPLIFAIILVSSFIVVAVQYNSVSRQNEKNSASNSGGVGKERSIVSENNNNKNNNNKLDLNSDDNVAKNHRLMLPRRNLSALDTQNNIGKVMADNHNNRFEIDGASDFDKNREELEKYNSNKFQQNANEAFNARENANPSDYNNPSHSKYLNNPRNEFEARDERAQQMVNDKYYVPSFRLVHFDLKGAPPKISYFKQIFPLLKEAGANGILLEYEDMFPYWGYLKPIAASNAYSKDDIKAILDLAKIYNFEVIPLIQTFGHLEFVLKLQEFRHLREVDSIPMALCPSKNESFTFVTNMIDQIMIMHSSTRYLHIGCDEVFHMGYCEKCRNQDRDMIYLNHVTRVAKYVAEKYNVKPIIWDDMLRNMATDRLKESSLGTLVEPMIWTYVRDIYRFIPYPTWMTYAEVFPNLWTASAFKGAFGETLMVPNVKMHLENNEAWLEAMKEQHRNFKSLRGIVLTGWQRYDHLATLCELLPASLPSLIVNLLTISHGRYNSSYVFKAFDRILRCTPSSRYDSTSHRMDVDFENDPNLWQRAANCHFPGFAVFQLTYDVSEAIKRFNEYSYSVTIHKAWMTDYNIRRNMSNPHRVDESLQEHSLVYYRLTALVKQAQDALKAVFDEYTVAEWIEQNIYPYILKMEAIMKNGIELKKAKTWERRPLKPLPDLQRFGVGTSTEN
;
A
#
# COMPACT_ATOMS: atom_id res chain seq x y z
N MET A 1 18.76 -62.38 -6.68
CA MET A 1 19.73 -61.94 -5.66
C MET A 1 20.75 -61.02 -6.32
N LEU A 2 20.60 -59.70 -6.16
CA LEU A 2 21.59 -58.64 -6.42
C LEU A 2 20.84 -57.31 -6.22
N GLY A 3 20.91 -56.73 -5.03
CA GLY A 3 20.14 -55.51 -4.75
C GLY A 3 20.31 -54.88 -3.36
N THR A 4 21.37 -55.20 -2.61
CA THR A 4 21.55 -54.67 -1.24
C THR A 4 22.96 -54.21 -0.86
N SER A 5 23.89 -54.07 -1.83
CA SER A 5 25.29 -53.71 -1.51
C SER A 5 25.66 -52.24 -1.79
N THR A 6 24.94 -51.51 -2.64
CA THR A 6 25.32 -50.15 -3.06
C THR A 6 24.87 -49.04 -2.10
N SER A 7 23.85 -49.26 -1.26
CA SER A 7 23.35 -48.23 -0.33
C SER A 7 24.14 -48.12 1.00
N LYS A 8 24.91 -49.15 1.37
CA LYS A 8 25.74 -49.13 2.59
C LYS A 8 27.07 -48.39 2.40
N TRP A 9 27.67 -48.46 1.21
CA TRP A 9 28.93 -47.76 0.90
C TRP A 9 28.77 -46.24 0.83
N MET A 10 27.64 -45.76 0.30
CA MET A 10 27.37 -44.33 0.15
C MET A 10 27.09 -43.65 1.51
N ARG A 11 26.49 -44.36 2.48
CA ARG A 11 26.28 -43.87 3.84
C ARG A 11 27.58 -43.80 4.66
N PHE A 12 28.52 -44.71 4.42
CA PHE A 12 29.81 -44.73 5.12
C PHE A 12 30.75 -43.59 4.66
N CYS A 13 30.72 -43.22 3.37
CA CYS A 13 31.51 -42.10 2.86
C CYS A 13 31.04 -40.73 3.38
N VAL A 14 29.73 -40.51 3.49
CA VAL A 14 29.17 -39.24 3.98
C VAL A 14 29.44 -39.05 5.48
N GLN A 15 29.39 -40.12 6.29
CA GLN A 15 29.73 -40.06 7.71
C GLN A 15 31.23 -39.77 7.96
N GLN A 16 32.15 -40.33 7.17
CA GLN A 16 33.58 -40.00 7.31
C GLN A 16 33.90 -38.57 6.87
N LEU A 17 33.22 -38.04 5.84
CA LEU A 17 33.39 -36.67 5.38
C LEU A 17 32.91 -35.65 6.43
N LEU A 18 31.76 -35.92 7.05
CA LEU A 18 31.22 -35.10 8.14
C LEU A 18 32.10 -35.16 9.40
N HIS A 19 32.67 -36.32 9.72
CA HIS A 19 33.56 -36.47 10.88
C HIS A 19 34.94 -35.81 10.68
N SER A 20 35.45 -35.78 9.44
CA SER A 20 36.66 -35.05 9.02
C SER A 20 36.46 -33.53 9.09
N LEU A 21 35.29 -33.04 8.67
CA LEU A 21 34.91 -31.62 8.79
C LEU A 21 34.73 -31.19 10.25
N TRP A 22 34.21 -32.07 11.11
CA TRP A 22 34.03 -31.78 12.54
C TRP A 22 35.36 -31.66 13.31
N LYS A 23 36.39 -32.45 12.95
CA LYS A 23 37.73 -32.37 13.56
C LYS A 23 38.54 -31.12 13.15
N LYS A 24 38.16 -30.42 12.07
CA LYS A 24 38.85 -29.21 11.57
C LYS A 24 38.22 -27.89 12.02
N LYS A 25 37.16 -27.93 12.83
CA LYS A 25 36.52 -26.75 13.43
C LYS A 25 37.47 -25.76 14.09
N PRO A 26 38.45 -26.16 14.94
CA PRO A 26 39.36 -25.20 15.56
C PRO A 26 40.31 -24.53 14.56
N LEU A 27 40.69 -25.22 13.47
CA LEU A 27 41.54 -24.68 12.42
C LEU A 27 40.78 -23.63 11.57
N ILE A 28 39.52 -23.90 11.24
CA ILE A 28 38.65 -22.96 10.52
C ILE A 28 38.36 -21.73 11.38
N PHE A 29 38.13 -21.92 12.68
CA PHE A 29 37.93 -20.81 13.62
C PHE A 29 39.19 -19.95 13.77
N ALA A 30 40.38 -20.57 13.79
CA ALA A 30 41.65 -19.85 13.81
C ALA A 30 41.89 -19.03 12.53
N ILE A 31 41.54 -19.57 11.36
CA ILE A 31 41.65 -18.84 10.07
C ILE A 31 40.68 -17.64 10.03
N ILE A 32 39.46 -17.79 10.55
CA ILE A 32 38.48 -16.70 10.64
C ILE A 32 38.95 -15.61 11.63
N LEU A 33 39.55 -16.00 12.77
CA LEU A 33 40.12 -15.05 13.73
C LEU A 33 41.31 -14.28 13.16
N VAL A 34 42.24 -14.96 12.49
CA VAL A 34 43.42 -14.32 11.88
C VAL A 34 43.01 -13.38 10.73
N SER A 35 42.07 -13.80 9.88
CA SER A 35 41.56 -12.94 8.80
C SER A 35 40.80 -11.72 9.34
N SER A 36 40.02 -11.88 10.41
CA SER A 36 39.37 -10.76 11.09
C SER A 36 40.38 -9.80 11.73
N PHE A 37 41.45 -10.32 12.34
CA PHE A 37 42.52 -9.50 12.90
C PHE A 37 43.29 -8.71 11.85
N ILE A 38 43.55 -9.31 10.67
CA ILE A 38 44.19 -8.63 9.54
C ILE A 38 43.28 -7.51 9.00
N VAL A 39 41.97 -7.76 8.87
CA VAL A 39 41.01 -6.74 8.41
C VAL A 39 40.94 -5.57 9.40
N VAL A 40 40.90 -5.85 10.70
CA VAL A 40 40.92 -4.82 11.75
C VAL A 40 42.25 -4.05 11.78
N ALA A 41 43.40 -4.73 11.62
CA ALA A 41 44.70 -4.07 11.57
C ALA A 41 44.89 -3.18 10.33
N VAL A 42 44.35 -3.59 9.17
CA VAL A 42 44.35 -2.78 7.93
C VAL A 42 43.43 -1.57 8.07
N GLN A 43 42.26 -1.73 8.71
CA GLN A 43 41.36 -0.61 9.00
C GLN A 43 41.97 0.36 10.03
N TYR A 44 42.67 -0.14 11.05
CA TYR A 44 43.30 0.70 12.08
C TYR A 44 44.49 1.52 11.53
N ASN A 45 45.30 0.95 10.64
CA ASN A 45 46.37 1.67 9.93
C ASN A 45 45.86 2.69 8.90
N SER A 46 44.65 2.51 8.39
CA SER A 46 43.99 3.48 7.51
C SER A 46 43.47 4.70 8.29
N VAL A 47 43.03 4.50 9.53
CA VAL A 47 42.51 5.56 10.41
C VAL A 47 43.64 6.37 11.06
N SER A 48 44.76 5.75 11.43
CA SER A 48 45.92 6.47 11.98
C SER A 48 46.55 7.45 10.98
N ARG A 49 46.61 7.08 9.68
CA ARG A 49 47.09 7.96 8.60
C ARG A 49 46.17 9.13 8.25
N GLN A 50 44.88 9.06 8.59
CA GLN A 50 43.96 10.18 8.42
C GLN A 50 44.00 11.16 9.60
N ASN A 51 44.32 10.68 10.81
CA ASN A 51 44.44 11.54 11.99
C ASN A 51 45.74 12.38 12.03
N GLU A 52 46.85 11.90 11.46
CA GLU A 52 48.08 12.71 11.30
C GLU A 52 47.96 13.83 10.25
N LYS A 53 47.06 13.70 9.26
CA LYS A 53 46.81 14.76 8.27
C LYS A 53 45.88 15.86 8.76
N ASN A 54 45.02 15.57 9.74
CA ASN A 54 44.05 16.53 10.27
C ASN A 54 44.57 17.32 11.49
N SER A 55 45.67 16.90 12.12
CA SER A 55 46.31 17.65 13.22
C SER A 55 47.34 18.69 12.76
N ALA A 56 47.71 18.73 11.48
CA ALA A 56 48.73 19.63 10.94
C ALA A 56 48.20 20.95 10.35
N SER A 57 46.89 21.21 10.34
CA SER A 57 46.31 22.39 9.66
C SER A 57 45.54 23.36 10.55
N ASN A 58 45.72 23.35 11.88
CA ASN A 58 45.10 24.36 12.75
C ASN A 58 45.82 24.53 14.10
N SER A 59 46.97 25.22 14.11
CA SER A 59 47.42 26.01 15.29
C SER A 59 48.70 26.79 14.99
N GLY A 60 48.66 28.11 15.23
CA GLY A 60 49.85 28.90 15.62
C GLY A 60 50.32 29.93 14.60
N GLY A 61 49.99 31.20 14.82
CA GLY A 61 50.43 32.33 14.02
C GLY A 61 51.51 33.21 14.66
N VAL A 62 51.60 34.43 14.08
CA VAL A 62 52.28 35.66 14.53
C VAL A 62 53.76 35.81 14.15
N GLY A 63 54.05 36.82 13.31
CA GLY A 63 55.38 37.45 13.29
C GLY A 63 55.85 38.14 12.00
N LYS A 64 55.42 39.39 11.81
CA LYS A 64 56.19 40.55 11.28
C LYS A 64 56.78 40.56 9.84
N GLU A 65 56.28 41.59 9.15
CA GLU A 65 57.00 42.66 8.43
C GLU A 65 57.58 42.46 7.02
N ARG A 66 57.25 43.50 6.23
CA ARG A 66 57.93 44.07 5.05
C ARG A 66 57.76 43.30 3.74
N SER A 67 57.53 43.91 2.59
CA SER A 67 57.22 45.28 2.12
C SER A 67 57.39 45.21 0.59
N ILE A 68 56.80 46.15 -0.17
CA ILE A 68 57.18 46.53 -1.56
C ILE A 68 56.68 45.54 -2.64
N VAL A 69 56.11 45.92 -3.79
CA VAL A 69 55.49 47.12 -4.40
C VAL A 69 55.04 46.64 -5.81
N SER A 70 54.17 47.43 -6.46
CA SER A 70 53.99 47.53 -7.92
C SER A 70 53.35 46.36 -8.67
N GLU A 71 52.60 46.52 -9.76
CA GLU A 71 51.89 47.63 -10.43
C GLU A 71 51.14 46.92 -11.59
N ASN A 72 49.85 47.14 -11.74
CA ASN A 72 49.22 47.92 -12.81
C ASN A 72 48.81 47.18 -14.10
N ASN A 73 47.61 47.61 -14.53
CA ASN A 73 47.14 47.84 -15.90
C ASN A 73 46.30 46.78 -16.63
N ASN A 74 44.99 47.07 -16.60
CA ASN A 74 44.18 47.56 -17.73
C ASN A 74 44.13 46.73 -19.04
N ASN A 75 42.94 46.25 -19.40
CA ASN A 75 42.06 46.97 -20.34
C ASN A 75 40.69 46.30 -20.61
N LYS A 76 39.64 47.12 -20.42
CA LYS A 76 38.37 47.29 -21.16
C LYS A 76 38.17 46.51 -22.48
N ASN A 77 37.01 45.85 -22.70
CA ASN A 77 35.76 46.47 -23.22
C ASN A 77 34.66 45.44 -23.62
N ASN A 78 33.42 45.81 -23.26
CA ASN A 78 32.13 45.71 -23.97
C ASN A 78 31.32 44.39 -24.14
N ASN A 79 30.20 44.40 -23.39
CA ASN A 79 28.79 44.34 -23.84
C ASN A 79 27.98 43.02 -23.82
N ASN A 80 26.92 43.11 -23.00
CA ASN A 80 25.56 42.56 -23.08
C ASN A 80 25.31 41.10 -22.71
N LYS A 81 24.85 40.86 -21.47
CA LYS A 81 23.58 40.16 -21.20
C LYS A 81 23.13 40.29 -19.73
N LEU A 82 21.92 40.83 -19.58
CA LEU A 82 20.92 40.67 -18.52
C LEU A 82 21.32 39.86 -17.27
N ASP A 83 21.44 40.56 -16.14
CA ASP A 83 21.59 40.01 -14.80
C ASP A 83 20.25 39.52 -14.22
N LEU A 84 20.24 38.26 -13.80
CA LEU A 84 19.40 37.71 -12.73
C LEU A 84 20.37 37.07 -11.73
N ASN A 85 20.71 37.81 -10.65
CA ASN A 85 21.21 37.26 -9.39
C ASN A 85 20.10 37.53 -8.37
N SER A 86 19.42 36.57 -7.73
CA SER A 86 19.89 35.53 -6.80
C SER A 86 20.55 36.13 -5.55
N ASP A 87 19.71 36.62 -4.63
CA ASP A 87 20.08 36.77 -3.23
C ASP A 87 19.96 35.40 -2.54
N ASP A 88 21.07 34.65 -2.56
CA ASP A 88 21.34 33.56 -1.64
C ASP A 88 21.67 34.16 -0.26
N ASN A 89 20.76 34.06 0.70
CA ASN A 89 21.10 34.07 2.14
C ASN A 89 19.92 33.73 3.08
N VAL A 90 19.24 32.59 2.93
CA VAL A 90 18.62 31.86 4.07
C VAL A 90 18.43 30.38 3.70
N ALA A 91 19.44 29.54 3.90
CA ALA A 91 19.25 28.08 3.86
C ALA A 91 20.35 27.34 4.63
N LYS A 92 20.45 27.57 5.94
CA LYS A 92 21.13 26.64 6.84
C LYS A 92 20.26 26.42 8.07
N ASN A 93 19.98 25.15 8.33
CA ASN A 93 19.14 24.57 9.39
C ASN A 93 17.65 24.45 9.08
N HIS A 94 17.27 23.42 8.32
CA HIS A 94 16.20 22.51 8.71
C HIS A 94 16.40 21.17 7.98
N ARG A 95 16.74 20.12 8.72
CA ARG A 95 16.81 18.75 8.23
C ARG A 95 15.37 18.30 7.99
N LEU A 96 14.97 18.23 6.72
CA LEU A 96 13.71 17.60 6.29
C LEU A 96 13.73 16.13 6.69
N MET A 97 13.09 15.80 7.81
CA MET A 97 12.68 14.43 8.13
C MET A 97 11.26 14.26 7.59
N LEU A 98 11.14 13.72 6.39
CA LEU A 98 9.88 13.20 5.88
C LEU A 98 9.56 11.90 6.63
N PRO A 99 8.39 11.77 7.27
CA PRO A 99 7.91 10.46 7.71
C PRO A 99 7.79 9.55 6.49
N ARG A 100 8.24 8.30 6.61
CA ARG A 100 8.07 7.29 5.57
C ARG A 100 6.56 7.08 5.35
N ARG A 101 6.07 7.36 4.13
CA ARG A 101 4.85 6.72 3.61
C ARG A 101 4.94 5.21 3.83
N ASN A 102 3.79 4.53 3.91
CA ASN A 102 3.65 3.07 4.02
C ASN A 102 4.27 2.32 2.81
N LEU A 103 5.58 2.43 2.61
CA LEU A 103 6.38 1.81 1.55
C LEU A 103 7.10 0.56 2.10
N SER A 104 6.49 -0.17 3.03
CA SER A 104 7.06 -1.44 3.52
C SER A 104 6.11 -2.59 3.26
N ALA A 105 5.99 -2.99 2.00
CA ALA A 105 5.42 -4.28 1.64
C ALA A 105 6.17 -4.99 0.50
N LEU A 106 6.96 -4.25 -0.31
CA LEU A 106 7.74 -4.81 -1.41
C LEU A 106 9.15 -5.31 -1.01
N ASP A 107 9.70 -4.85 0.12
CA ASP A 107 11.11 -5.11 0.48
C ASP A 107 11.38 -6.51 1.07
N THR A 108 10.35 -7.32 1.36
CA THR A 108 10.53 -8.61 2.06
C THR A 108 10.51 -9.86 1.18
N GLN A 109 10.31 -9.77 -0.14
CA GLN A 109 10.25 -10.97 -1.00
C GLN A 109 11.28 -11.03 -2.15
N ASN A 110 11.95 -9.92 -2.51
CA ASN A 110 12.97 -9.93 -3.56
C ASN A 110 14.34 -9.49 -3.01
N ASN A 111 15.05 -10.37 -2.31
CA ASN A 111 16.52 -10.24 -2.20
C ASN A 111 17.18 -11.56 -1.76
N ILE A 112 17.34 -12.47 -2.71
CA ILE A 112 18.42 -13.47 -2.69
C ILE A 112 19.34 -13.15 -3.87
N GLY A 113 20.40 -12.36 -3.63
CA GLY A 113 21.51 -12.22 -4.57
C GLY A 113 22.24 -10.86 -4.58
N LYS A 114 23.41 -10.81 -3.90
CA LYS A 114 24.54 -9.84 -4.01
C LYS A 114 24.30 -8.38 -3.57
N VAL A 115 24.74 -7.96 -2.37
CA VAL A 115 26.12 -7.58 -1.91
C VAL A 115 26.53 -6.13 -2.24
N MET A 116 26.57 -5.34 -1.16
CA MET A 116 27.53 -4.29 -0.74
C MET A 116 27.17 -2.80 -0.71
N ALA A 117 27.48 -2.25 0.49
CA ALA A 117 27.80 -0.88 0.88
C ALA A 117 26.67 0.15 0.97
N ASP A 118 26.13 0.38 2.17
CA ASP A 118 26.62 1.43 3.09
C ASP A 118 25.74 1.50 4.35
N ASN A 119 26.33 1.30 5.52
CA ASN A 119 25.68 1.44 6.83
C ASN A 119 26.37 2.57 7.60
N HIS A 120 25.67 3.69 7.78
CA HIS A 120 25.99 4.66 8.82
C HIS A 120 25.34 4.22 10.14
N ASN A 121 26.17 3.80 11.09
CA ASN A 121 25.80 3.60 12.49
C ASN A 121 25.77 4.95 13.23
N ASN A 122 24.72 5.18 14.00
CA ASN A 122 24.79 5.92 15.26
C ASN A 122 24.28 4.98 16.36
N ARG A 123 25.19 4.55 17.25
CA ARG A 123 24.89 3.81 18.49
C ARG A 123 24.51 4.80 19.58
N PHE A 124 23.45 4.49 20.32
CA PHE A 124 23.30 4.86 21.73
C PHE A 124 23.26 3.53 22.53
N GLU A 125 24.15 3.42 23.52
CA GLU A 125 24.25 2.30 24.46
C GLU A 125 23.14 2.37 25.51
N ILE A 126 22.55 1.22 25.85
CA ILE A 126 21.75 1.02 27.07
C ILE A 126 22.21 -0.31 27.70
N ASP A 127 22.76 -0.20 28.90
CA ASP A 127 23.09 -1.30 29.81
C ASP A 127 21.81 -1.97 30.34
N GLY A 128 21.79 -3.31 30.40
CA GLY A 128 20.75 -4.07 31.13
C GLY A 128 20.23 -5.33 30.43
N ALA A 129 21.11 -6.30 30.13
CA ALA A 129 20.73 -7.54 29.43
C ALA A 129 20.76 -8.82 30.30
N SER A 130 20.96 -8.74 31.62
CA SER A 130 21.13 -9.94 32.46
C SER A 130 19.92 -10.35 33.33
N ASP A 131 18.85 -9.55 33.40
CA ASP A 131 17.67 -9.85 34.23
C ASP A 131 16.47 -10.43 33.48
N PHE A 132 16.51 -10.46 32.14
CA PHE A 132 15.38 -10.94 31.33
C PHE A 132 15.32 -12.47 31.17
N ASP A 133 16.46 -13.16 31.20
CA ASP A 133 16.48 -14.61 30.97
C ASP A 133 16.06 -15.44 32.20
N LYS A 134 16.25 -14.94 33.42
CA LYS A 134 15.84 -15.66 34.65
C LYS A 134 14.33 -15.70 34.86
N ASN A 135 13.62 -14.63 34.52
CA ASN A 135 12.15 -14.57 34.66
C ASN A 135 11.41 -15.44 33.64
N ARG A 136 12.05 -15.78 32.53
CA ARG A 136 11.48 -16.63 31.47
C ARG A 136 11.49 -18.11 31.85
N GLU A 137 12.56 -18.60 32.48
CA GLU A 137 12.63 -20.00 32.96
C GLU A 137 11.66 -20.27 34.12
N GLU A 138 11.40 -19.30 34.99
CA GLU A 138 10.41 -19.44 36.07
C GLU A 138 8.96 -19.45 35.55
N LEU A 139 8.64 -18.66 34.53
CA LEU A 139 7.32 -18.67 33.90
C LEU A 139 7.03 -19.97 33.13
N GLU A 140 8.04 -20.55 32.47
CA GLU A 140 7.89 -21.82 31.75
C GLU A 140 7.68 -23.01 32.72
N LYS A 141 8.34 -23.01 33.89
CA LYS A 141 8.11 -24.00 34.95
C LYS A 141 6.72 -23.89 35.59
N TYR A 142 6.22 -22.68 35.80
CA TYR A 142 4.89 -22.45 36.38
C TYR A 142 3.77 -22.97 35.45
N ASN A 143 3.88 -22.72 34.14
CA ASN A 143 2.88 -23.13 33.16
C ASN A 143 2.86 -24.65 32.92
N SER A 144 4.01 -25.33 32.98
CA SER A 144 4.07 -26.79 32.81
C SER A 144 3.43 -27.55 33.97
N ASN A 145 3.62 -27.08 35.21
CA ASN A 145 3.04 -27.71 36.41
C ASN A 145 1.51 -27.57 36.46
N LYS A 146 0.97 -26.42 36.00
CA LYS A 146 -0.48 -26.15 35.97
C LYS A 146 -1.21 -27.00 34.92
N PHE A 147 -0.52 -27.34 33.82
CA PHE A 147 -1.08 -28.20 32.76
C PHE A 147 -1.17 -29.67 33.21
N GLN A 148 -0.20 -30.16 33.99
CA GLN A 148 -0.21 -31.52 34.55
C GLN A 148 -1.24 -31.72 35.65
N GLN A 149 -1.51 -30.69 36.45
CA GLN A 149 -2.52 -30.75 37.52
C GLN A 149 -3.94 -30.84 36.96
N ASN A 150 -4.25 -30.06 35.91
CA ASN A 150 -5.55 -30.08 35.24
C ASN A 150 -5.82 -31.38 34.45
N ALA A 151 -4.77 -32.05 33.95
CA ALA A 151 -4.91 -33.32 33.25
C ALA A 151 -5.26 -34.48 34.20
N ASN A 152 -4.77 -34.45 35.44
CA ASN A 152 -5.04 -35.49 36.45
C ASN A 152 -6.45 -35.37 37.05
N GLU A 153 -7.00 -34.15 37.18
CA GLU A 153 -8.38 -33.93 37.65
C GLU A 153 -9.42 -34.38 36.62
N ALA A 154 -9.14 -34.20 35.32
CA ALA A 154 -10.01 -34.66 34.24
C ALA A 154 -10.04 -36.20 34.08
N PHE A 155 -8.98 -36.89 34.51
CA PHE A 155 -8.91 -38.35 34.45
C PHE A 155 -9.66 -39.02 35.61
N ASN A 156 -9.60 -38.46 36.82
CA ASN A 156 -10.29 -38.99 38.01
C ASN A 156 -11.82 -38.80 37.98
N ALA A 157 -12.34 -37.85 37.19
CA ALA A 157 -13.78 -37.62 37.06
C ALA A 157 -14.51 -38.64 36.17
N ARG A 158 -13.77 -39.51 35.44
CA ARG A 158 -14.36 -40.51 34.51
C ARG A 158 -14.52 -41.92 35.09
N GLU A 159 -14.00 -42.22 36.27
CA GLU A 159 -14.08 -43.57 36.86
C GLU A 159 -15.26 -43.79 37.83
N ASN A 160 -16.05 -42.77 38.17
CA ASN A 160 -17.11 -42.87 39.20
C ASN A 160 -18.55 -42.66 38.67
N ALA A 161 -18.96 -43.42 37.65
CA ALA A 161 -20.36 -43.50 37.24
C ALA A 161 -20.86 -44.95 37.24
N ASN A 162 -21.60 -45.32 38.29
CA ASN A 162 -22.21 -46.65 38.46
C ASN A 162 -23.40 -46.87 37.49
N PRO A 163 -23.54 -48.06 36.86
CA PRO A 163 -24.66 -48.38 35.97
C PRO A 163 -25.67 -49.32 36.65
N SER A 164 -26.74 -48.79 37.24
CA SER A 164 -27.93 -49.60 37.59
C SER A 164 -29.14 -48.73 37.91
N ASP A 165 -29.95 -48.42 36.90
CA ASP A 165 -31.40 -48.27 37.06
C ASP A 165 -32.08 -48.16 35.70
N TYR A 166 -32.44 -49.33 35.15
CA TYR A 166 -33.44 -49.44 34.10
C TYR A 166 -34.42 -50.52 34.54
N ASN A 167 -35.59 -50.11 35.03
CA ASN A 167 -36.86 -50.82 34.92
C ASN A 167 -38.00 -50.04 35.59
N ASN A 168 -38.76 -49.24 34.82
CA ASN A 168 -40.21 -49.14 35.02
C ASN A 168 -40.91 -48.55 33.77
N PRO A 169 -41.87 -49.26 33.14
CA PRO A 169 -42.62 -48.75 31.99
C PRO A 169 -44.00 -48.26 32.41
N SER A 170 -44.21 -46.94 32.47
CA SER A 170 -45.54 -46.33 32.33
C SER A 170 -45.46 -44.82 32.40
N HIS A 171 -45.36 -44.16 31.23
CA HIS A 171 -46.21 -43.03 30.88
C HIS A 171 -45.96 -42.62 29.43
N SER A 172 -46.67 -43.30 28.53
CA SER A 172 -46.91 -42.80 27.18
C SER A 172 -47.98 -41.71 27.28
N LYS A 173 -47.62 -40.48 26.91
CA LYS A 173 -48.41 -39.52 26.12
C LYS A 173 -47.73 -38.17 26.24
N TYR A 174 -46.93 -37.81 25.23
CA TYR A 174 -46.78 -36.50 24.61
C TYR A 174 -45.70 -36.64 23.54
N LEU A 175 -46.06 -37.30 22.43
CA LEU A 175 -45.31 -37.23 21.18
C LEU A 175 -45.66 -35.88 20.53
N ASN A 176 -44.75 -34.90 20.61
CA ASN A 176 -44.81 -33.71 19.77
C ASN A 176 -43.40 -33.35 19.26
N ASN A 177 -43.22 -33.68 17.97
CA ASN A 177 -42.40 -33.02 16.96
C ASN A 177 -40.86 -32.93 17.13
N PRO A 178 -40.09 -33.88 16.56
CA PRO A 178 -38.61 -33.85 16.54
C PRO A 178 -37.99 -32.72 15.68
N ARG A 179 -38.79 -31.98 14.90
CA ARG A 179 -38.28 -30.91 14.02
C ARG A 179 -37.85 -29.65 14.78
N ASN A 180 -38.57 -29.28 15.84
CA ASN A 180 -38.28 -28.03 16.58
C ASN A 180 -37.04 -28.15 17.48
N GLU A 181 -36.70 -29.35 17.97
CA GLU A 181 -35.48 -29.56 18.75
C GLU A 181 -34.21 -29.58 17.88
N PHE A 182 -34.33 -30.01 16.63
CA PHE A 182 -33.22 -29.98 15.67
C PHE A 182 -32.92 -28.56 15.21
N GLU A 183 -33.94 -27.77 14.87
CA GLU A 183 -33.80 -26.35 14.52
C GLU A 183 -33.31 -25.53 15.72
N ALA A 184 -33.81 -25.76 16.93
CA ALA A 184 -33.31 -25.10 18.14
C ALA A 184 -31.89 -25.55 18.55
N ARG A 185 -31.49 -26.78 18.22
CA ARG A 185 -30.09 -27.24 18.37
C ARG A 185 -29.18 -26.63 17.33
N ASP A 186 -29.64 -26.44 16.09
CA ASP A 186 -28.87 -25.79 15.03
C ASP A 186 -28.74 -24.29 15.30
N GLU A 187 -29.78 -23.63 15.83
CA GLU A 187 -29.73 -22.24 16.30
C GLU A 187 -28.83 -22.08 17.53
N ARG A 188 -28.88 -23.01 18.50
CA ARG A 188 -27.95 -23.01 19.65
C ARG A 188 -26.53 -23.36 19.25
N ALA A 189 -26.32 -24.26 18.29
CA ALA A 189 -25.00 -24.57 17.75
C ALA A 189 -24.45 -23.40 16.92
N GLN A 190 -25.28 -22.69 16.16
CA GLN A 190 -24.93 -21.44 15.48
C GLN A 190 -24.65 -20.31 16.48
N GLN A 191 -25.38 -20.23 17.59
CA GLN A 191 -25.07 -19.30 18.70
C GLN A 191 -23.74 -19.65 19.40
N MET A 192 -23.47 -20.93 19.67
CA MET A 192 -22.20 -21.37 20.28
C MET A 192 -21.01 -21.23 19.32
N VAL A 193 -21.23 -21.29 18.00
CA VAL A 193 -20.22 -20.97 16.96
C VAL A 193 -20.02 -19.46 16.84
N ASN A 194 -21.06 -18.66 17.00
CA ASN A 194 -20.99 -17.19 16.99
C ASN A 194 -20.21 -16.61 18.18
N ASP A 195 -20.15 -17.27 19.33
CA ASP A 195 -19.27 -16.84 20.43
C ASP A 195 -17.77 -17.02 20.12
N LYS A 196 -17.40 -17.79 19.09
CA LYS A 196 -15.99 -18.04 18.74
C LYS A 196 -15.38 -17.00 17.82
N TYR A 197 -16.17 -16.37 16.94
CA TYR A 197 -15.68 -15.46 15.90
C TYR A 197 -16.31 -14.07 16.03
N TYR A 198 -15.51 -13.03 15.80
CA TYR A 198 -16.00 -11.67 15.79
C TYR A 198 -16.46 -11.32 14.37
N VAL A 199 -17.73 -10.95 14.22
CA VAL A 199 -18.28 -10.47 12.94
C VAL A 199 -18.61 -8.98 13.09
N PRO A 200 -17.91 -8.08 12.37
CA PRO A 200 -18.17 -6.65 12.42
C PRO A 200 -19.62 -6.34 12.05
N SER A 201 -20.31 -5.49 12.82
CA SER A 201 -21.73 -5.17 12.59
C SER A 201 -21.92 -4.44 11.26
N PHE A 202 -21.15 -3.37 11.03
CA PHE A 202 -21.02 -2.72 9.74
C PHE A 202 -19.86 -3.31 8.92
N ARG A 203 -20.12 -3.57 7.63
CA ARG A 203 -19.16 -4.09 6.64
C ARG A 203 -19.38 -3.30 5.35
N LEU A 204 -18.65 -2.20 5.25
CA LEU A 204 -18.82 -1.22 4.17
C LEU A 204 -17.81 -1.48 3.06
N VAL A 205 -18.21 -1.22 1.82
CA VAL A 205 -17.29 -1.15 0.68
C VAL A 205 -17.03 0.32 0.35
N HIS A 206 -15.75 0.70 0.32
CA HIS A 206 -15.36 2.03 -0.13
C HIS A 206 -15.36 2.09 -1.65
N PHE A 207 -16.01 3.12 -2.18
CA PHE A 207 -15.83 3.56 -3.56
C PHE A 207 -15.11 4.90 -3.54
N ASP A 208 -13.81 4.84 -3.85
CA ASP A 208 -13.03 6.00 -4.22
C ASP A 208 -13.35 6.35 -5.68
N LEU A 209 -14.01 7.49 -5.89
CA LEU A 209 -14.54 7.87 -7.19
C LEU A 209 -13.54 8.73 -7.99
N LYS A 210 -12.38 9.10 -7.43
CA LYS A 210 -11.46 10.03 -8.10
C LYS A 210 -10.77 9.40 -9.32
N GLY A 211 -10.95 10.04 -10.47
CA GLY A 211 -10.29 9.70 -11.74
C GLY A 211 -10.83 8.50 -12.52
N ALA A 212 -11.28 7.42 -11.87
CA ALA A 212 -11.94 6.29 -12.55
C ALA A 212 -13.33 5.97 -11.96
N PRO A 213 -14.28 6.91 -12.02
CA PRO A 213 -15.65 6.74 -11.56
C PRO A 213 -16.42 5.71 -12.42
N PRO A 214 -16.99 4.63 -11.83
CA PRO A 214 -17.79 3.68 -12.61
C PRO A 214 -19.14 4.26 -13.06
N LYS A 215 -19.60 3.88 -14.25
CA LYS A 215 -20.97 4.21 -14.71
C LYS A 215 -22.03 3.68 -13.74
N ILE A 216 -23.18 4.36 -13.68
CA ILE A 216 -24.35 3.91 -12.90
C ILE A 216 -24.80 2.50 -13.29
N SER A 217 -24.69 2.15 -14.58
CA SER A 217 -24.97 0.81 -15.09
C SER A 217 -24.08 -0.28 -14.47
N TYR A 218 -22.87 0.06 -14.04
CA TYR A 218 -21.96 -0.86 -13.38
C TYR A 218 -22.33 -1.03 -11.89
N PHE A 219 -22.67 0.06 -11.19
CA PHE A 219 -23.19 -0.03 -9.81
C PHE A 219 -24.41 -0.95 -9.71
N LYS A 220 -25.36 -0.85 -10.67
CA LYS A 220 -26.53 -1.73 -10.77
C LYS A 220 -26.17 -3.21 -10.86
N GLN A 221 -25.02 -3.54 -11.45
CA GLN A 221 -24.55 -4.91 -11.58
C GLN A 221 -23.83 -5.42 -10.32
N ILE A 222 -23.05 -4.56 -9.66
CA ILE A 222 -22.19 -5.01 -8.54
C ILE A 222 -22.87 -4.95 -7.17
N PHE A 223 -23.79 -4.01 -6.90
CA PHE A 223 -24.46 -3.92 -5.59
C PHE A 223 -25.14 -5.24 -5.13
N PRO A 224 -25.87 -5.99 -5.99
CA PRO A 224 -26.37 -7.29 -5.60
C PRO A 224 -25.27 -8.30 -5.23
N LEU A 225 -24.13 -8.29 -5.93
CA LEU A 225 -22.99 -9.16 -5.62
C LEU A 225 -22.36 -8.79 -4.28
N LEU A 226 -22.22 -7.50 -3.98
CA LEU A 226 -21.70 -7.02 -2.69
C LEU A 226 -22.64 -7.41 -1.54
N LYS A 227 -23.96 -7.28 -1.75
CA LYS A 227 -24.96 -7.71 -0.78
C LYS A 227 -24.87 -9.21 -0.51
N GLU A 228 -24.75 -10.02 -1.55
CA GLU A 228 -24.60 -11.47 -1.43
C GLU A 228 -23.29 -11.87 -0.72
N ALA A 229 -22.21 -11.12 -0.95
CA ALA A 229 -20.92 -11.31 -0.27
C ALA A 229 -20.92 -10.83 1.20
N GLY A 230 -22.00 -10.19 1.66
CA GLY A 230 -22.23 -9.81 3.05
C GLY A 230 -21.99 -8.34 3.38
N ALA A 231 -21.74 -7.48 2.39
CA ALA A 231 -21.73 -6.03 2.60
C ALA A 231 -23.11 -5.52 3.05
N ASN A 232 -23.11 -4.51 3.91
CA ASN A 232 -24.33 -3.85 4.38
C ASN A 232 -24.25 -2.32 4.37
N GLY A 233 -23.22 -1.77 3.73
CA GLY A 233 -23.09 -0.36 3.51
C GLY A 233 -22.01 -0.03 2.49
N ILE A 234 -21.92 1.25 2.17
CA ILE A 234 -20.94 1.80 1.24
C ILE A 234 -20.39 3.12 1.81
N LEU A 235 -19.10 3.33 1.66
CA LEU A 235 -18.44 4.61 1.88
C LEU A 235 -18.20 5.23 0.49
N LEU A 236 -18.69 6.45 0.26
CA LEU A 236 -18.61 7.11 -1.04
C LEU A 236 -17.72 8.35 -0.96
N GLU A 237 -16.48 8.25 -1.42
CA GLU A 237 -15.56 9.38 -1.53
C GLU A 237 -15.70 10.01 -2.91
N TYR A 238 -16.14 11.28 -2.93
CA TYR A 238 -16.49 11.95 -4.18
C TYR A 238 -15.37 12.81 -4.78
N GLU A 239 -14.66 13.59 -3.96
CA GLU A 239 -13.72 14.62 -4.42
C GLU A 239 -14.28 15.47 -5.59
N ASP A 240 -13.60 15.54 -6.74
CA ASP A 240 -14.06 16.30 -7.91
C ASP A 240 -15.18 15.63 -8.73
N MET A 241 -15.57 14.40 -8.39
CA MET A 241 -16.67 13.69 -9.04
C MET A 241 -18.06 14.05 -8.50
N PHE A 242 -18.13 14.89 -7.45
CA PHE A 242 -19.39 15.45 -6.99
C PHE A 242 -19.82 16.63 -7.89
N PRO A 243 -21.12 16.74 -8.28
CA PRO A 243 -21.63 17.86 -9.08
C PRO A 243 -21.76 19.15 -8.28
N TYR A 244 -20.65 19.74 -7.84
CA TYR A 244 -20.66 21.03 -7.15
C TYR A 244 -21.30 22.13 -8.00
N TRP A 245 -21.97 23.08 -7.34
CA TRP A 245 -22.65 24.20 -8.01
C TRP A 245 -22.29 25.55 -7.38
N GLY A 246 -22.77 26.61 -8.01
CA GLY A 246 -22.49 27.98 -7.59
C GLY A 246 -21.00 28.30 -7.70
N TYR A 247 -20.43 28.94 -6.68
CA TYR A 247 -19.01 29.29 -6.68
C TYR A 247 -18.07 28.08 -6.60
N LEU A 248 -18.57 26.91 -6.16
CA LEU A 248 -17.82 25.65 -6.13
C LEU A 248 -17.85 24.89 -7.46
N LYS A 249 -18.63 25.35 -8.46
CA LYS A 249 -18.75 24.72 -9.78
C LYS A 249 -17.39 24.40 -10.44
N PRO A 250 -16.35 25.25 -10.38
CA PRO A 250 -15.07 24.96 -11.01
C PRO A 250 -14.34 23.72 -10.47
N ILE A 251 -14.72 23.23 -9.28
CA ILE A 251 -14.12 22.04 -8.65
C ILE A 251 -14.58 20.76 -9.33
N ALA A 252 -15.83 20.73 -9.80
CA ALA A 252 -16.40 19.53 -10.40
C ALA A 252 -15.65 19.20 -11.70
N ALA A 253 -15.20 17.96 -11.82
CA ALA A 253 -14.65 17.45 -13.06
C ALA A 253 -15.69 17.62 -14.19
N SER A 254 -15.22 17.86 -15.42
CA SER A 254 -16.12 18.02 -16.57
C SER A 254 -16.97 16.79 -16.88
N ASN A 255 -16.53 15.62 -16.41
CA ASN A 255 -17.23 14.34 -16.46
C ASN A 255 -17.79 13.91 -15.10
N ALA A 256 -17.94 14.84 -14.14
CA ALA A 256 -18.53 14.56 -12.83
C ALA A 256 -19.93 13.94 -12.95
N TYR A 257 -20.33 13.15 -11.95
CA TYR A 257 -21.70 12.61 -11.90
C TYR A 257 -22.71 13.74 -11.90
N SER A 258 -23.84 13.58 -12.57
CA SER A 258 -24.96 14.50 -12.42
C SER A 258 -25.66 14.33 -11.07
N LYS A 259 -26.49 15.29 -10.67
CA LYS A 259 -27.33 15.16 -9.46
C LYS A 259 -28.27 13.94 -9.55
N ASP A 260 -28.77 13.63 -10.74
CA ASP A 260 -29.61 12.46 -10.98
C ASP A 260 -28.82 11.15 -10.88
N ASP A 261 -27.55 11.14 -11.29
CA ASP A 261 -26.66 10.00 -11.10
C ASP A 261 -26.43 9.71 -9.61
N ILE A 262 -26.15 10.74 -8.81
CA ILE A 262 -26.02 10.61 -7.35
C ILE A 262 -27.31 10.04 -6.75
N LYS A 263 -28.47 10.60 -7.13
CA LYS A 263 -29.77 10.09 -6.68
C LYS A 263 -29.97 8.62 -7.08
N ALA A 264 -29.60 8.24 -8.29
CA ALA A 264 -29.70 6.86 -8.76
C ALA A 264 -28.80 5.89 -7.96
N ILE A 265 -27.60 6.31 -7.56
CA ILE A 265 -26.72 5.52 -6.68
C ILE A 265 -27.37 5.35 -5.30
N LEU A 266 -27.93 6.42 -4.74
CA LEU A 266 -28.59 6.39 -3.42
C LEU A 266 -29.86 5.54 -3.42
N ASP A 267 -30.69 5.66 -4.45
CA ASP A 267 -31.89 4.83 -4.63
C ASP A 267 -31.51 3.35 -4.78
N LEU A 268 -30.43 3.06 -5.50
CA LEU A 268 -29.90 1.70 -5.62
C LEU A 268 -29.38 1.17 -4.27
N ALA A 269 -28.63 1.98 -3.51
CA ALA A 269 -28.15 1.61 -2.18
C ALA A 269 -29.33 1.29 -1.24
N LYS A 270 -30.41 2.08 -1.31
CA LYS A 270 -31.64 1.85 -0.55
C LYS A 270 -32.31 0.53 -0.92
N ILE A 271 -32.39 0.16 -2.20
CA ILE A 271 -32.95 -1.12 -2.66
C ILE A 271 -32.22 -2.31 -2.00
N TYR A 272 -30.91 -2.22 -1.83
CA TYR A 272 -30.10 -3.28 -1.21
C TYR A 272 -29.91 -3.13 0.31
N ASN A 273 -30.61 -2.16 0.93
CA ASN A 273 -30.49 -1.83 2.35
C ASN A 273 -29.02 -1.60 2.76
N PHE A 274 -28.31 -0.77 1.98
CA PHE A 274 -26.97 -0.32 2.32
C PHE A 274 -27.03 0.97 3.13
N GLU A 275 -26.31 1.00 4.24
CA GLU A 275 -25.92 2.25 4.89
C GLU A 275 -25.01 3.03 3.95
N VAL A 276 -25.31 4.30 3.69
CA VAL A 276 -24.47 5.16 2.84
C VAL A 276 -23.78 6.18 3.71
N ILE A 277 -22.45 6.21 3.67
CA ILE A 277 -21.64 7.25 4.32
C ILE A 277 -20.95 8.07 3.21
N PRO A 278 -21.34 9.33 2.96
CA PRO A 278 -20.54 10.22 2.13
C PRO A 278 -19.21 10.53 2.82
N LEU A 279 -18.13 10.53 2.04
CA LEU A 279 -16.80 11.00 2.43
C LEU A 279 -16.42 12.21 1.60
N ILE A 280 -15.98 13.26 2.28
CA ILE A 280 -15.35 14.43 1.69
C ILE A 280 -14.07 14.78 2.42
N GLN A 281 -13.18 15.45 1.71
CA GLN A 281 -11.96 15.98 2.27
C GLN A 281 -12.16 17.42 2.74
N THR A 282 -11.79 17.71 3.98
CA THR A 282 -12.00 19.03 4.60
C THR A 282 -10.74 19.66 5.17
N PHE A 283 -9.58 19.01 5.03
CA PHE A 283 -8.32 19.57 5.51
C PHE A 283 -7.10 19.16 4.68
N GLY A 284 -6.70 17.89 4.72
CA GLY A 284 -5.75 17.27 3.79
C GLY A 284 -6.47 16.74 2.55
N HIS A 285 -5.71 16.14 1.62
CA HIS A 285 -6.22 15.56 0.37
C HIS A 285 -7.14 16.51 -0.43
N LEU A 286 -6.81 17.80 -0.43
CA LEU A 286 -7.58 18.84 -1.11
C LEU A 286 -7.01 19.20 -2.49
N GLU A 287 -6.12 18.40 -3.06
CA GLU A 287 -5.48 18.65 -4.35
C GLU A 287 -6.48 18.84 -5.48
N PHE A 288 -7.63 18.14 -5.45
CA PHE A 288 -8.70 18.30 -6.42
C PHE A 288 -9.24 19.74 -6.51
N VAL A 289 -9.25 20.44 -5.38
CA VAL A 289 -9.65 21.85 -5.27
C VAL A 289 -8.44 22.76 -5.46
N LEU A 290 -7.43 22.54 -4.62
CA LEU A 290 -6.37 23.49 -4.39
C LEU A 290 -5.41 23.54 -5.56
N LYS A 291 -5.39 22.57 -6.48
CA LYS A 291 -4.65 22.67 -7.77
C LYS A 291 -5.17 23.80 -8.65
N LEU A 292 -6.43 24.21 -8.49
CA LEU A 292 -7.07 25.25 -9.28
C LEU A 292 -6.63 26.64 -8.83
N GLN A 293 -6.47 27.56 -9.79
CA GLN A 293 -5.94 28.89 -9.52
C GLN A 293 -6.90 29.72 -8.64
N GLU A 294 -8.21 29.49 -8.79
CA GLU A 294 -9.30 30.14 -8.05
C GLU A 294 -9.28 29.84 -6.55
N PHE A 295 -8.68 28.73 -6.14
CA PHE A 295 -8.63 28.30 -4.73
C PHE A 295 -7.21 28.23 -4.16
N ARG A 296 -6.18 28.55 -4.96
CA ARG A 296 -4.76 28.53 -4.56
C ARG A 296 -4.50 29.39 -3.32
N HIS A 297 -5.18 30.53 -3.18
CA HIS A 297 -5.01 31.43 -2.03
C HIS A 297 -5.45 30.80 -0.70
N LEU A 298 -6.17 29.67 -0.70
CA LEU A 298 -6.55 28.95 0.52
C LEU A 298 -5.44 28.05 1.04
N ARG A 299 -4.43 27.70 0.23
CA ARG A 299 -3.35 26.75 0.61
C ARG A 299 -2.62 27.15 1.90
N GLU A 300 -2.16 26.13 2.63
CA GLU A 300 -1.23 26.27 3.75
C GLU A 300 0.19 26.53 3.25
N VAL A 301 0.66 25.78 2.26
CA VAL A 301 1.93 26.02 1.58
C VAL A 301 1.63 26.31 0.12
N ASP A 302 2.02 27.49 -0.36
CA ASP A 302 1.64 27.95 -1.69
C ASP A 302 2.07 26.98 -2.81
N SER A 303 3.24 26.35 -2.71
CA SER A 303 3.74 25.39 -3.69
C SER A 303 3.14 23.98 -3.58
N ILE A 304 2.36 23.67 -2.54
CA ILE A 304 1.86 22.32 -2.25
C ILE A 304 0.33 22.35 -2.17
N PRO A 305 -0.40 21.81 -3.17
CA PRO A 305 -1.87 21.86 -3.21
C PRO A 305 -2.58 20.85 -2.28
N MET A 306 -1.93 20.34 -1.24
CA MET A 306 -2.47 19.23 -0.44
C MET A 306 -3.40 19.66 0.69
N ALA A 307 -3.08 20.77 1.34
CA ALA A 307 -3.80 21.21 2.55
C ALA A 307 -4.14 22.69 2.50
N LEU A 308 -5.34 23.02 2.98
CA LEU A 308 -5.75 24.40 3.20
C LEU A 308 -5.14 24.96 4.49
N CYS A 309 -5.07 26.29 4.58
CA CYS A 309 -4.74 27.00 5.81
C CYS A 309 -6.01 27.15 6.67
N PRO A 310 -6.12 26.47 7.83
CA PRO A 310 -7.35 26.50 8.64
C PRO A 310 -7.51 27.83 9.40
N SER A 311 -6.44 28.61 9.51
CA SER A 311 -6.45 29.95 10.14
C SER A 311 -7.05 31.05 9.25
N LYS A 312 -7.48 30.73 8.03
CA LYS A 312 -8.23 31.65 7.16
C LYS A 312 -9.72 31.39 7.35
N ASN A 313 -10.50 32.41 7.72
CA ASN A 313 -11.96 32.28 7.82
C ASN A 313 -12.59 31.83 6.50
N GLU A 314 -12.02 32.27 5.38
CA GLU A 314 -12.43 31.85 4.04
C GLU A 314 -12.31 30.34 3.83
N SER A 315 -11.28 29.69 4.39
CA SER A 315 -11.15 28.22 4.35
C SER A 315 -12.31 27.52 5.06
N PHE A 316 -12.77 28.07 6.19
CA PHE A 316 -13.93 27.52 6.89
C PHE A 316 -15.23 27.74 6.11
N THR A 317 -15.43 28.93 5.53
CA THR A 317 -16.56 29.19 4.63
C THR A 317 -16.53 28.25 3.44
N PHE A 318 -15.36 28.02 2.85
CA PHE A 318 -15.16 27.07 1.77
C PHE A 318 -15.60 25.65 2.15
N VAL A 319 -15.06 25.12 3.24
CA VAL A 319 -15.37 23.76 3.74
C VAL A 319 -16.85 23.59 4.05
N THR A 320 -17.47 24.56 4.74
CA THR A 320 -18.88 24.48 5.12
C THR A 320 -19.83 24.51 3.92
N ASN A 321 -19.48 25.23 2.85
CA ASN A 321 -20.25 25.17 1.60
C ASN A 321 -20.12 23.82 0.89
N MET A 322 -18.94 23.18 0.87
CA MET A 322 -18.82 21.81 0.34
C MET A 322 -19.70 20.83 1.13
N ILE A 323 -19.63 20.90 2.47
CA ILE A 323 -20.47 20.11 3.38
C ILE A 323 -21.95 20.33 3.08
N ASP A 324 -22.39 21.59 2.95
CA ASP A 324 -23.79 21.92 2.69
C ASP A 324 -24.30 21.27 1.40
N GLN A 325 -23.51 21.32 0.33
CA GLN A 325 -23.91 20.72 -0.95
C GLN A 325 -24.00 19.19 -0.87
N ILE A 326 -23.09 18.53 -0.15
CA ILE A 326 -23.12 17.09 0.10
C ILE A 326 -24.35 16.71 0.93
N MET A 327 -24.59 17.43 2.02
CA MET A 327 -25.70 17.17 2.93
C MET A 327 -27.07 17.39 2.28
N ILE A 328 -27.19 18.30 1.31
CA ILE A 328 -28.39 18.46 0.49
C ILE A 328 -28.69 17.19 -0.31
N MET A 329 -27.68 16.54 -0.88
CA MET A 329 -27.85 15.32 -1.67
C MET A 329 -27.98 14.06 -0.79
N HIS A 330 -27.39 14.08 0.42
CA HIS A 330 -27.37 12.97 1.38
C HIS A 330 -28.25 13.23 2.61
N SER A 331 -29.46 13.78 2.40
CA SER A 331 -30.31 14.30 3.48
C SER A 331 -30.78 13.27 4.52
N SER A 332 -30.63 11.97 4.25
CA SER A 332 -31.02 10.88 5.14
C SER A 332 -29.83 10.16 5.81
N THR A 333 -28.59 10.61 5.59
CA THR A 333 -27.42 9.95 6.19
C THR A 333 -27.38 10.18 7.70
N ARG A 334 -26.84 9.20 8.44
CA ARG A 334 -26.55 9.34 9.88
C ARG A 334 -25.10 9.74 10.14
N TYR A 335 -24.23 9.54 9.16
CA TYR A 335 -22.79 9.75 9.26
C TYR A 335 -22.27 10.58 8.08
N LEU A 336 -21.27 11.41 8.32
CA LEU A 336 -20.49 12.09 7.29
C LEU A 336 -19.02 11.92 7.61
N HIS A 337 -18.26 11.30 6.72
CA HIS A 337 -16.82 11.23 6.86
C HIS A 337 -16.20 12.52 6.32
N ILE A 338 -15.55 13.31 7.17
CA ILE A 338 -14.99 14.63 6.83
C ILE A 338 -13.48 14.59 6.50
N GLY A 339 -12.91 13.39 6.43
CA GLY A 339 -11.52 13.14 6.01
C GLY A 339 -10.55 13.48 7.13
N CYS A 340 -9.73 14.51 6.90
CA CYS A 340 -8.75 15.06 7.85
C CYS A 340 -7.49 14.20 8.07
N ASP A 341 -7.15 13.34 7.12
CA ASP A 341 -5.93 12.54 7.07
C ASP A 341 -4.72 13.30 6.48
N GLU A 342 -3.53 12.81 6.81
CA GLU A 342 -2.24 13.10 6.16
C GLU A 342 -1.88 14.59 6.02
N VAL A 343 -2.28 15.43 6.98
CA VAL A 343 -2.06 16.89 6.96
C VAL A 343 -0.64 17.28 7.41
N PHE A 344 0.38 16.73 6.74
CA PHE A 344 1.78 16.80 7.18
C PHE A 344 2.43 18.19 7.09
N HIS A 345 1.90 19.07 6.25
CA HIS A 345 2.44 20.42 6.01
C HIS A 345 1.68 21.54 6.77
N MET A 346 0.85 21.20 7.77
CA MET A 346 0.22 22.22 8.62
C MET A 346 1.25 22.99 9.45
N GLY A 347 1.01 24.28 9.70
CA GLY A 347 1.87 25.09 10.57
C GLY A 347 3.01 25.80 9.84
N TYR A 348 2.97 25.88 8.52
CA TYR A 348 4.05 26.48 7.71
C TYR A 348 3.71 27.90 7.25
N CYS A 349 2.43 28.24 7.08
CA CYS A 349 2.06 29.59 6.63
C CYS A 349 2.28 30.63 7.73
N GLU A 350 2.36 31.91 7.34
CA GLU A 350 2.58 33.01 8.28
C GLU A 350 1.54 33.06 9.43
N LYS A 351 0.29 32.65 9.17
CA LYS A 351 -0.79 32.63 10.17
C LYS A 351 -0.70 31.44 11.13
N CYS A 352 -0.21 30.30 10.65
CA CYS A 352 -0.18 29.04 11.41
C CYS A 352 1.16 28.81 12.10
N ARG A 353 2.27 29.38 11.61
CA ARG A 353 3.64 29.08 12.08
C ARG A 353 3.91 29.30 13.57
N ASN A 354 3.11 30.14 14.23
CA ASN A 354 3.25 30.46 15.65
C ASN A 354 2.23 29.72 16.53
N GLN A 355 1.45 28.79 15.98
CA GLN A 355 0.46 27.99 16.71
C GLN A 355 0.98 26.56 16.91
N ASP A 356 0.58 25.94 18.02
CA ASP A 356 0.80 24.50 18.24
C ASP A 356 0.05 23.69 17.17
N ARG A 357 0.75 22.71 16.57
CA ARG A 357 0.22 21.94 15.43
C ARG A 357 -0.97 21.07 15.82
N ASP A 358 -0.94 20.45 16.99
CA ASP A 358 -2.08 19.67 17.46
C ASP A 358 -3.28 20.59 17.67
N MET A 359 -3.07 21.78 18.24
CA MET A 359 -4.15 22.76 18.42
C MET A 359 -4.69 23.28 17.09
N ILE A 360 -3.86 23.49 16.07
CA ILE A 360 -4.34 23.82 14.72
C ILE A 360 -5.29 22.73 14.23
N TYR A 361 -4.88 21.46 14.34
CA TYR A 361 -5.69 20.32 13.91
C TYR A 361 -6.99 20.20 14.71
N LEU A 362 -6.89 20.16 16.04
CA LEU A 362 -8.02 20.00 16.94
C LEU A 362 -9.03 21.13 16.79
N ASN A 363 -8.58 22.39 16.66
CA ASN A 363 -9.47 23.53 16.46
C ASN A 363 -10.20 23.44 15.12
N HIS A 364 -9.52 23.09 14.04
CA HIS A 364 -10.14 22.93 12.72
C HIS A 364 -11.20 21.83 12.74
N VAL A 365 -10.82 20.62 13.17
CA VAL A 365 -11.72 19.46 13.20
C VAL A 365 -12.90 19.72 14.13
N THR A 366 -12.67 20.26 15.32
CA THR A 366 -13.75 20.60 16.27
C THR A 366 -14.73 21.58 15.65
N ARG A 367 -14.24 22.62 14.98
CA ARG A 367 -15.08 23.65 14.35
C ARG A 367 -15.94 23.08 13.21
N VAL A 368 -15.35 22.25 12.36
CA VAL A 368 -16.06 21.57 11.25
C VAL A 368 -17.06 20.54 11.79
N ALA A 369 -16.66 19.73 12.76
CA ALA A 369 -17.51 18.71 13.36
C ALA A 369 -18.73 19.30 14.07
N LYS A 370 -18.56 20.40 14.82
CA LYS A 370 -19.67 21.14 15.43
C LYS A 370 -20.66 21.63 14.40
N TYR A 371 -20.17 22.22 13.30
CA TYR A 371 -21.04 22.70 12.21
C TYR A 371 -21.92 21.58 11.64
N VAL A 372 -21.32 20.41 11.35
CA VAL A 372 -22.05 19.24 10.83
C VAL A 372 -23.08 18.75 11.84
N ALA A 373 -22.68 18.57 13.10
CA ALA A 373 -23.55 18.04 14.15
C ALA A 373 -24.72 18.98 14.47
N GLU A 374 -24.47 20.28 14.61
CA GLU A 374 -25.49 21.26 15.00
C GLU A 374 -26.47 21.55 13.85
N LYS A 375 -25.98 21.67 12.60
CA LYS A 375 -26.82 22.02 11.46
C LYS A 375 -27.62 20.84 10.91
N TYR A 376 -27.06 19.62 10.93
CA TYR A 376 -27.64 18.46 10.26
C TYR A 376 -27.99 17.30 11.18
N ASN A 377 -27.63 17.35 12.47
CA ASN A 377 -27.79 16.23 13.40
C ASN A 377 -27.12 14.93 12.87
N VAL A 378 -25.98 15.08 12.20
CA VAL A 378 -25.18 13.99 11.63
C VAL A 378 -23.91 13.81 12.43
N LYS A 379 -23.49 12.55 12.65
CA LYS A 379 -22.26 12.23 13.37
C LYS A 379 -21.05 12.28 12.41
N PRO A 380 -20.10 13.21 12.61
CA PRO A 380 -18.90 13.25 11.79
C PRO A 380 -17.95 12.08 12.10
N ILE A 381 -17.30 11.56 11.06
CA ILE A 381 -16.24 10.56 11.12
C ILE A 381 -14.96 11.21 10.57
N ILE A 382 -13.81 10.94 11.19
CA ILE A 382 -12.49 11.38 10.72
C ILE A 382 -11.56 10.18 10.61
N TRP A 383 -10.54 10.28 9.76
CA TRP A 383 -9.42 9.35 9.83
C TRP A 383 -8.60 9.60 11.11
N ASP A 384 -8.01 8.54 11.66
CA ASP A 384 -7.38 8.57 12.98
C ASP A 384 -5.91 9.03 12.98
N ASP A 385 -5.21 8.97 11.86
CA ASP A 385 -3.75 9.04 11.78
C ASP A 385 -3.15 10.28 12.43
N MET A 386 -3.82 11.42 12.28
CA MET A 386 -3.40 12.69 12.87
C MET A 386 -3.55 12.73 14.40
N LEU A 387 -4.32 11.81 15.02
CA LEU A 387 -4.53 11.73 16.47
C LEU A 387 -3.51 10.85 17.20
N ARG A 388 -2.85 9.91 16.50
CA ARG A 388 -2.11 8.78 17.12
C ARG A 388 -1.02 9.17 18.11
N ASN A 389 -0.42 10.35 17.93
CA ASN A 389 0.69 10.86 18.76
C ASN A 389 0.28 11.98 19.72
N MET A 390 -1.02 12.34 19.78
CA MET A 390 -1.49 13.38 20.67
C MET A 390 -1.64 12.84 22.10
N ALA A 391 -1.31 13.67 23.09
CA ALA A 391 -1.50 13.32 24.49
C ALA A 391 -2.98 13.13 24.83
N THR A 392 -3.31 12.13 25.65
CA THR A 392 -4.69 11.82 26.05
C THR A 392 -5.41 13.02 26.66
N ASP A 393 -4.76 13.76 27.55
CA ASP A 393 -5.37 14.92 28.22
C ASP A 393 -5.72 16.03 27.21
N ARG A 394 -4.85 16.26 26.22
CA ARG A 394 -5.10 17.23 25.13
C ARG A 394 -6.32 16.83 24.30
N LEU A 395 -6.49 15.55 24.00
CA LEU A 395 -7.67 15.05 23.30
C LEU A 395 -8.95 15.21 24.15
N LYS A 396 -8.89 14.95 25.46
CA LYS A 396 -10.03 15.16 26.38
C LYS A 396 -10.41 16.64 26.48
N GLU A 397 -9.43 17.53 26.65
CA GLU A 397 -9.64 18.99 26.74
C GLU A 397 -10.31 19.56 25.49
N SER A 398 -9.97 19.04 24.31
CA SER A 398 -10.60 19.47 23.04
C SER A 398 -12.09 19.10 22.92
N SER A 399 -12.60 18.23 23.80
CA SER A 399 -13.95 17.65 23.73
C SER A 399 -14.26 16.89 22.44
N LEU A 400 -13.25 16.59 21.63
CA LEU A 400 -13.37 15.94 20.33
C LEU A 400 -14.07 14.57 20.42
N GLY A 401 -13.85 13.85 21.51
CA GLY A 401 -14.47 12.54 21.80
C GLY A 401 -16.00 12.51 21.78
N THR A 402 -16.66 13.66 22.03
CA THR A 402 -18.12 13.77 21.98
C THR A 402 -18.63 14.14 20.58
N LEU A 403 -17.76 14.75 19.77
CA LEU A 403 -18.13 15.34 18.49
C LEU A 403 -17.98 14.33 17.35
N VAL A 404 -16.85 13.64 17.25
CA VAL A 404 -16.50 12.76 16.11
C VAL A 404 -16.36 11.30 16.52
N GLU A 405 -16.48 10.39 15.55
CA GLU A 405 -16.07 8.98 15.67
C GLU A 405 -14.82 8.75 14.81
N PRO A 406 -13.63 8.47 15.37
CA PRO A 406 -12.44 8.13 14.57
C PRO A 406 -12.59 6.81 13.81
N MET A 407 -12.05 6.77 12.59
CA MET A 407 -11.89 5.57 11.77
C MET A 407 -10.41 5.20 11.69
N ILE A 408 -10.06 4.10 12.36
CA ILE A 408 -8.68 3.64 12.47
C ILE A 408 -8.30 2.87 11.21
N TRP A 409 -7.21 3.25 10.56
CA TRP A 409 -6.79 2.63 9.31
C TRP A 409 -5.34 2.16 9.31
N THR A 410 -5.12 0.98 8.75
CA THR A 410 -3.83 0.48 8.32
C THR A 410 -4.06 -0.69 7.37
N TYR A 411 -3.25 -0.76 6.33
CA TYR A 411 -3.44 -1.70 5.23
C TYR A 411 -2.46 -2.86 5.26
N VAL A 412 -1.61 -2.94 6.29
CA VAL A 412 -0.69 -4.05 6.50
C VAL A 412 -1.24 -5.07 7.49
N ARG A 413 -0.67 -6.28 7.50
CA ARG A 413 -1.02 -7.33 8.48
C ARG A 413 -0.68 -6.94 9.92
N ASP A 414 0.47 -6.29 10.13
CA ASP A 414 0.96 -5.96 11.47
C ASP A 414 0.33 -4.65 11.99
N ILE A 415 -0.92 -4.76 12.49
CA ILE A 415 -1.70 -3.59 12.93
C ILE A 415 -1.03 -2.88 14.12
N TYR A 416 -0.59 -3.65 15.12
CA TYR A 416 -0.06 -3.09 16.37
C TYR A 416 1.27 -2.37 16.21
N ARG A 417 2.01 -2.63 15.12
CA ARG A 417 3.18 -1.83 14.75
C ARG A 417 2.84 -0.37 14.41
N PHE A 418 1.67 -0.13 13.81
CA PHE A 418 1.23 1.20 13.38
C PHE A 418 0.21 1.83 14.34
N ILE A 419 -0.55 1.00 15.04
CA ILE A 419 -1.50 1.39 16.09
C ILE A 419 -1.11 0.66 17.40
N PRO A 420 -0.11 1.16 18.13
CA PRO A 420 0.35 0.53 19.38
C PRO A 420 -0.76 0.45 20.43
N TYR A 421 -0.64 -0.50 21.36
CA TYR A 421 -1.59 -0.67 22.47
C TYR A 421 -1.88 0.63 23.27
N PRO A 422 -0.88 1.50 23.57
CA PRO A 422 -1.15 2.79 24.19
C PRO A 422 -2.14 3.67 23.40
N THR A 423 -2.07 3.69 22.06
CA THR A 423 -2.99 4.44 21.21
C THR A 423 -4.43 3.91 21.34
N TRP A 424 -4.60 2.58 21.39
CA TRP A 424 -5.91 1.96 21.64
C TRP A 424 -6.49 2.37 23.01
N MET A 425 -5.64 2.40 24.05
CA MET A 425 -6.06 2.84 25.39
C MET A 425 -6.46 4.31 25.41
N THR A 426 -5.65 5.19 24.81
CA THR A 426 -5.99 6.61 24.63
C THR A 426 -7.32 6.76 23.92
N TYR A 427 -7.55 6.02 22.84
CA TYR A 427 -8.82 6.08 22.13
C TYR A 427 -9.99 5.56 22.97
N ALA A 428 -9.82 4.48 23.74
CA ALA A 428 -10.87 3.95 24.60
C ALA A 428 -11.27 4.92 25.72
N GLU A 429 -10.32 5.72 26.22
CA GLU A 429 -10.60 6.75 27.22
C GLU A 429 -11.30 8.00 26.65
N VAL A 430 -11.10 8.31 25.37
CA VAL A 430 -11.57 9.56 24.75
C VAL A 430 -12.83 9.35 23.93
N PHE A 431 -12.88 8.29 23.12
CA PHE A 431 -13.90 8.06 22.10
C PHE A 431 -14.79 6.88 22.49
N PRO A 432 -16.10 7.08 22.71
CA PRO A 432 -16.99 5.98 23.04
C PRO A 432 -17.19 5.01 21.86
N ASN A 433 -17.17 5.52 20.62
CA ASN A 433 -17.38 4.72 19.42
C ASN A 433 -16.23 4.93 18.42
N LEU A 434 -15.89 3.87 17.71
CA LEU A 434 -14.86 3.86 16.69
C LEU A 434 -15.27 3.05 15.46
N TRP A 435 -14.62 3.37 14.34
CA TRP A 435 -14.64 2.60 13.11
C TRP A 435 -13.26 2.01 12.82
N THR A 436 -13.21 0.98 11.99
CA THR A 436 -11.94 0.45 11.45
C THR A 436 -11.98 0.42 9.92
N ALA A 437 -10.80 0.45 9.30
CA ALA A 437 -10.66 0.39 7.86
C ALA A 437 -9.46 -0.48 7.46
N SER A 438 -9.74 -1.47 6.62
CA SER A 438 -8.78 -2.31 5.92
C SER A 438 -8.78 -1.96 4.43
N ALA A 439 -8.12 -2.75 3.58
CA ALA A 439 -8.17 -2.56 2.13
C ALA A 439 -8.47 -3.86 1.37
N PHE A 440 -9.05 -3.73 0.17
CA PHE A 440 -9.18 -4.83 -0.80
C PHE A 440 -8.47 -4.56 -2.14
N LYS A 441 -8.09 -3.30 -2.39
CA LYS A 441 -7.28 -2.84 -3.52
C LYS A 441 -6.60 -1.52 -3.18
N GLY A 442 -5.61 -1.11 -3.96
CA GLY A 442 -4.81 0.07 -3.66
C GLY A 442 -3.93 -0.21 -2.43
N ALA A 443 -3.42 0.85 -1.81
CA ALA A 443 -2.64 0.81 -0.57
C ALA A 443 -1.23 0.15 -0.63
N PHE A 444 -0.94 -0.74 -1.59
CA PHE A 444 0.36 -1.43 -1.67
C PHE A 444 1.29 -0.97 -2.79
N GLY A 445 0.77 -0.27 -3.81
CA GLY A 445 1.60 0.26 -4.88
C GLY A 445 0.82 1.18 -5.81
N GLU A 446 1.42 2.32 -6.13
CA GLU A 446 0.81 3.42 -6.88
C GLU A 446 0.56 3.09 -8.36
N THR A 447 1.25 2.08 -8.90
CA THR A 447 1.21 1.70 -10.32
C THR A 447 0.68 0.27 -10.54
N LEU A 448 0.11 -0.37 -9.52
CA LEU A 448 -0.42 -1.72 -9.66
C LEU A 448 -1.72 -1.69 -10.49
N MET A 449 -1.93 -2.68 -11.35
CA MET A 449 -3.16 -2.82 -12.15
C MET A 449 -4.16 -3.81 -11.55
N VAL A 450 -3.66 -4.77 -10.76
CA VAL A 450 -4.44 -5.82 -10.12
C VAL A 450 -3.91 -6.06 -8.70
N PRO A 451 -4.78 -6.22 -7.69
CA PRO A 451 -4.34 -6.30 -6.30
C PRO A 451 -3.74 -7.68 -6.00
N ASN A 452 -2.79 -7.72 -5.07
CA ASN A 452 -2.36 -8.97 -4.45
C ASN A 452 -3.39 -9.38 -3.39
N VAL A 453 -4.22 -10.38 -3.71
CA VAL A 453 -5.34 -10.80 -2.87
C VAL A 453 -4.87 -11.36 -1.53
N LYS A 454 -3.73 -12.06 -1.50
CA LYS A 454 -3.16 -12.60 -0.27
C LYS A 454 -2.89 -11.50 0.75
N MET A 455 -2.27 -10.40 0.30
CA MET A 455 -1.90 -9.30 1.18
C MET A 455 -3.13 -8.63 1.80
N HIS A 456 -4.17 -8.40 1.00
CA HIS A 456 -5.43 -7.86 1.50
C HIS A 456 -6.16 -8.85 2.42
N LEU A 457 -6.15 -10.15 2.10
CA LEU A 457 -6.74 -11.18 2.95
C LEU A 457 -6.07 -11.20 4.33
N GLU A 458 -4.73 -11.23 4.38
CA GLU A 458 -3.97 -11.18 5.63
C GLU A 458 -4.24 -9.90 6.44
N ASN A 459 -4.39 -8.76 5.77
CA ASN A 459 -4.78 -7.51 6.44
C ASN A 459 -6.19 -7.60 7.04
N ASN A 460 -7.15 -8.17 6.32
CA ASN A 460 -8.52 -8.32 6.81
C ASN A 460 -8.64 -9.33 7.95
N GLU A 461 -7.88 -10.43 7.93
CA GLU A 461 -7.81 -11.36 9.05
C GLU A 461 -7.20 -10.71 10.30
N ALA A 462 -6.09 -9.97 10.15
CA ALA A 462 -5.50 -9.24 11.25
C ALA A 462 -6.46 -8.22 11.86
N TRP A 463 -7.27 -7.54 11.02
CA TRP A 463 -8.29 -6.63 11.52
C TRP A 463 -9.39 -7.35 12.30
N LEU A 464 -9.84 -8.53 11.87
CA LEU A 464 -10.80 -9.32 12.64
C LEU A 464 -10.25 -9.71 14.02
N GLU A 465 -8.97 -10.07 14.10
CA GLU A 465 -8.29 -10.36 15.36
C GLU A 465 -8.22 -9.12 16.27
N ALA A 466 -7.74 -7.98 15.74
CA ALA A 466 -7.64 -6.74 16.50
C ALA A 466 -9.03 -6.26 16.97
N MET A 467 -10.06 -6.31 16.11
CA MET A 467 -11.42 -5.94 16.50
C MET A 467 -11.98 -6.89 17.56
N LYS A 468 -11.72 -8.20 17.46
CA LYS A 468 -12.09 -9.19 18.47
C LYS A 468 -11.44 -8.92 19.82
N GLU A 469 -10.20 -8.47 19.84
CA GLU A 469 -9.49 -8.13 21.09
C GLU A 469 -10.00 -6.83 21.69
N GLN A 470 -10.17 -5.79 20.86
CA GLN A 470 -10.38 -4.42 21.32
C GLN A 470 -11.86 -4.05 21.51
N HIS A 471 -12.82 -4.78 20.96
CA HIS A 471 -14.24 -4.38 20.98
C HIS A 471 -14.82 -4.10 22.38
N ARG A 472 -14.29 -4.74 23.43
CA ARG A 472 -14.76 -4.58 24.81
C ARG A 472 -14.30 -3.28 25.47
N ASN A 473 -13.28 -2.64 24.91
CA ASN A 473 -12.73 -1.39 25.43
C ASN A 473 -13.58 -0.16 25.02
N PHE A 474 -14.50 -0.33 24.08
CA PHE A 474 -15.33 0.73 23.52
C PHE A 474 -16.80 0.47 23.80
N LYS A 475 -17.62 1.54 23.84
CA LYS A 475 -19.08 1.39 23.86
C LYS A 475 -19.57 0.70 22.59
N SER A 476 -18.98 1.05 21.44
CA SER A 476 -19.27 0.40 20.17
C SER A 476 -18.10 0.52 19.20
N LEU A 477 -17.55 -0.63 18.81
CA LEU A 477 -16.75 -0.75 17.60
C LEU A 477 -17.72 -0.95 16.43
N ARG A 478 -17.99 0.11 15.67
CA ARG A 478 -19.10 0.19 14.70
C ARG A 478 -19.03 -0.88 13.62
N GLY A 479 -17.83 -1.08 13.07
CA GLY A 479 -17.57 -2.04 12.03
C GLY A 479 -16.35 -1.67 11.22
N ILE A 480 -16.22 -2.33 10.06
CA ILE A 480 -15.06 -2.23 9.18
C ILE A 480 -15.45 -1.71 7.80
N VAL A 481 -14.61 -0.86 7.23
CA VAL A 481 -14.67 -0.44 5.83
C VAL A 481 -13.56 -1.14 5.05
N LEU A 482 -13.91 -1.84 3.98
CA LEU A 482 -12.94 -2.33 3.00
C LEU A 482 -12.62 -1.20 2.02
N THR A 483 -11.48 -0.54 2.21
CA THR A 483 -11.05 0.56 1.35
C THR A 483 -10.56 0.08 -0.02
N GLY A 484 -10.86 0.86 -1.06
CA GLY A 484 -10.44 0.56 -2.42
C GLY A 484 -10.02 1.81 -3.17
N TRP A 485 -8.83 2.31 -2.86
CA TRP A 485 -8.25 3.53 -3.43
C TRP A 485 -8.04 3.42 -4.94
N GLN A 486 -8.29 4.51 -5.66
CA GLN A 486 -8.26 4.57 -7.12
C GLN A 486 -7.02 5.28 -7.67
N ARG A 487 -6.43 6.15 -6.84
CA ARG A 487 -5.11 6.76 -6.97
C ARG A 487 -4.72 7.35 -5.61
N TYR A 488 -3.43 7.62 -5.41
CA TYR A 488 -2.91 8.10 -4.11
C TYR A 488 -3.03 9.61 -3.92
N ASP A 489 -3.18 10.35 -5.03
CA ASP A 489 -3.34 11.80 -5.07
C ASP A 489 -3.91 12.18 -6.46
N HIS A 490 -4.50 13.36 -6.58
CA HIS A 490 -5.01 13.91 -7.85
C HIS A 490 -3.95 14.15 -8.92
N LEU A 491 -2.68 14.22 -8.56
CA LEU A 491 -1.57 14.33 -9.51
C LEU A 491 -0.90 12.97 -9.81
N ALA A 492 -1.32 11.90 -9.14
CA ALA A 492 -0.82 10.55 -9.36
C ALA A 492 -1.60 9.83 -10.48
N THR A 493 -0.98 8.79 -11.05
CA THR A 493 -1.61 7.88 -12.01
C THR A 493 -2.68 7.02 -11.34
N LEU A 494 -3.54 6.38 -12.16
CA LEU A 494 -4.47 5.37 -11.67
C LEU A 494 -3.71 4.15 -11.15
N CYS A 495 -4.20 3.58 -10.05
CA CYS A 495 -3.80 2.24 -9.59
C CYS A 495 -4.92 1.23 -9.93
N GLU A 496 -5.08 0.16 -9.15
CA GLU A 496 -5.98 -0.94 -9.47
C GLU A 496 -7.43 -0.46 -9.65
N LEU A 497 -8.02 -0.77 -10.80
CA LEU A 497 -9.40 -0.43 -11.11
C LEU A 497 -10.37 -1.37 -10.39
N LEU A 498 -11.50 -0.84 -9.91
CA LEU A 498 -12.54 -1.60 -9.22
C LEU A 498 -12.93 -2.94 -9.91
N PRO A 499 -13.15 -3.03 -11.24
CA PRO A 499 -13.45 -4.29 -11.92
C PRO A 499 -12.35 -5.36 -11.80
N ALA A 500 -11.09 -4.96 -11.92
CA ALA A 500 -9.95 -5.87 -11.80
C ALA A 500 -9.78 -6.36 -10.35
N SER A 501 -10.28 -5.61 -9.38
CA SER A 501 -10.20 -5.95 -7.96
C SER A 501 -11.41 -6.71 -7.43
N LEU A 502 -12.44 -6.99 -8.26
CA LEU A 502 -13.65 -7.64 -7.77
C LEU A 502 -13.38 -9.02 -7.13
N PRO A 503 -12.50 -9.89 -7.68
CA PRO A 503 -12.12 -11.12 -7.00
C PRO A 503 -11.55 -10.90 -5.59
N SER A 504 -10.65 -9.90 -5.43
CA SER A 504 -10.11 -9.52 -4.13
C SER A 504 -11.22 -9.05 -3.18
N LEU A 505 -12.10 -8.18 -3.65
CA LEU A 505 -13.21 -7.65 -2.86
C LEU A 505 -14.13 -8.75 -2.34
N ILE A 506 -14.51 -9.71 -3.19
CA ILE A 506 -15.39 -10.81 -2.81
C ILE A 506 -14.72 -11.73 -1.79
N VAL A 507 -13.44 -12.08 -1.97
CA VAL A 507 -12.70 -12.89 -0.97
C VAL A 507 -12.68 -12.18 0.38
N ASN A 508 -12.33 -10.90 0.41
CA ASN A 508 -12.25 -10.13 1.66
C ASN A 508 -13.62 -9.93 2.32
N LEU A 509 -14.68 -9.62 1.56
CA LEU A 509 -16.05 -9.51 2.08
C LEU A 509 -16.56 -10.82 2.69
N LEU A 510 -16.32 -11.95 2.03
CA LEU A 510 -16.72 -13.27 2.53
C LEU A 510 -15.98 -13.61 3.82
N THR A 511 -14.68 -13.31 3.90
CA THR A 511 -13.87 -13.49 5.10
C THR A 511 -14.41 -12.66 6.28
N ILE A 512 -14.62 -11.35 6.12
CA ILE A 512 -15.10 -10.50 7.21
C ILE A 512 -16.55 -10.79 7.61
N SER A 513 -17.38 -11.24 6.66
CA SER A 513 -18.78 -11.59 6.94
C SER A 513 -18.90 -12.93 7.66
N HIS A 514 -17.89 -13.81 7.54
CA HIS A 514 -17.80 -15.05 8.27
C HIS A 514 -16.98 -14.94 9.57
N GLY A 515 -16.30 -13.82 9.79
CA GLY A 515 -15.47 -13.56 10.98
C GLY A 515 -14.14 -14.31 11.02
N ARG A 516 -13.77 -15.00 9.93
CA ARG A 516 -12.48 -15.69 9.71
C ARG A 516 -12.34 -16.12 8.25
N TYR A 517 -11.11 -16.35 7.80
CA TYR A 517 -10.92 -17.05 6.53
C TYR A 517 -11.25 -18.54 6.67
N ASN A 518 -11.97 -19.06 5.69
CA ASN A 518 -12.19 -20.49 5.53
C ASN A 518 -12.26 -20.78 4.03
N SER A 519 -11.21 -21.39 3.50
CA SER A 519 -11.06 -21.60 2.05
C SER A 519 -12.26 -22.32 1.43
N SER A 520 -12.78 -23.37 2.07
CA SER A 520 -13.94 -24.13 1.58
C SER A 520 -15.20 -23.27 1.49
N TYR A 521 -15.49 -22.47 2.51
CA TYR A 521 -16.64 -21.56 2.51
C TYR A 521 -16.44 -20.43 1.50
N VAL A 522 -15.29 -19.74 1.57
CA VAL A 522 -14.98 -18.58 0.75
C VAL A 522 -15.03 -18.95 -0.72
N PHE A 523 -14.33 -20.00 -1.15
CA PHE A 523 -14.26 -20.31 -2.59
C PHE A 523 -15.52 -20.98 -3.15
N LYS A 524 -16.33 -21.65 -2.30
CA LYS A 524 -17.67 -22.09 -2.70
C LYS A 524 -18.61 -20.90 -2.94
N ALA A 525 -18.58 -19.90 -2.07
CA ALA A 525 -19.39 -18.69 -2.22
C ALA A 525 -18.86 -17.80 -3.36
N PHE A 526 -17.54 -17.67 -3.51
CA PHE A 526 -16.87 -16.99 -4.61
C PHE A 526 -17.31 -17.53 -5.96
N ASP A 527 -17.30 -18.86 -6.15
CA ASP A 527 -17.74 -19.49 -7.40
C ASP A 527 -19.19 -19.13 -7.75
N ARG A 528 -20.06 -19.10 -6.75
CA ARG A 528 -21.46 -18.73 -6.92
C ARG A 528 -21.62 -17.25 -7.26
N ILE A 529 -21.02 -16.36 -6.47
CA ILE A 529 -21.16 -14.90 -6.59
C ILE A 529 -20.54 -14.41 -7.92
N LEU A 530 -19.37 -14.91 -8.28
CA LEU A 530 -18.66 -14.54 -9.51
C LEU A 530 -19.04 -15.41 -10.72
N ARG A 531 -19.99 -16.33 -10.56
CA ARG A 531 -20.55 -17.19 -11.63
C ARG A 531 -19.47 -17.97 -12.38
N CYS A 532 -18.63 -18.65 -11.61
CA CYS A 532 -17.52 -19.44 -12.11
C CYS A 532 -18.00 -20.81 -12.60
N THR A 533 -17.54 -21.22 -13.79
CA THR A 533 -17.86 -22.54 -14.33
C THR A 533 -16.89 -23.62 -13.83
N PRO A 534 -17.38 -24.85 -13.57
CA PRO A 534 -16.52 -26.01 -13.38
C PRO A 534 -15.70 -26.25 -14.65
N SER A 535 -14.37 -26.29 -14.53
CA SER A 535 -13.48 -26.66 -15.65
C SER A 535 -13.41 -28.17 -15.71
N SER A 536 -13.64 -28.76 -16.88
CA SER A 536 -13.57 -30.23 -17.07
C SER A 536 -12.16 -30.80 -16.95
N ARG A 537 -11.11 -29.95 -16.82
CA ARG A 537 -9.70 -30.36 -16.74
C ARG A 537 -9.17 -30.57 -15.32
N TYR A 538 -9.96 -30.29 -14.29
CA TYR A 538 -9.58 -30.53 -12.89
C TYR A 538 -10.69 -31.30 -12.19
N ASP A 539 -10.30 -32.49 -11.72
CA ASP A 539 -11.16 -33.58 -11.27
C ASP A 539 -12.20 -33.14 -10.23
N SER A 540 -13.40 -33.69 -10.42
CA SER A 540 -14.54 -33.61 -9.53
C SER A 540 -14.25 -34.39 -8.25
N THR A 541 -13.43 -33.83 -7.35
CA THR A 541 -13.46 -34.03 -5.89
C THR A 541 -12.21 -33.36 -5.26
N SER A 542 -12.45 -32.55 -4.22
CA SER A 542 -11.49 -31.91 -3.29
C SER A 542 -10.56 -30.75 -3.72
N HIS A 543 -10.12 -30.59 -4.97
CA HIS A 543 -8.99 -29.66 -5.26
C HIS A 543 -9.32 -28.21 -5.66
N ARG A 544 -10.61 -27.81 -5.76
CA ARG A 544 -10.99 -26.40 -6.05
C ARG A 544 -11.24 -25.53 -4.81
N MET A 545 -11.19 -26.14 -3.63
CA MET A 545 -11.48 -25.42 -2.39
C MET A 545 -10.29 -24.63 -1.87
N ASP A 546 -9.07 -24.98 -2.24
CA ASP A 546 -7.85 -24.31 -1.79
C ASP A 546 -7.23 -23.51 -2.94
N VAL A 547 -6.70 -22.34 -2.62
CA VAL A 547 -6.03 -21.45 -3.57
C VAL A 547 -4.59 -21.29 -3.17
N ASP A 548 -3.71 -21.60 -4.10
CA ASP A 548 -2.29 -21.33 -3.96
C ASP A 548 -2.01 -19.85 -4.22
N PHE A 549 -2.11 -19.05 -3.16
CA PHE A 549 -1.83 -17.63 -3.20
C PHE A 549 -0.36 -17.29 -3.48
N GLU A 550 0.57 -18.25 -3.40
CA GLU A 550 1.98 -18.00 -3.76
C GLU A 550 2.13 -17.95 -5.28
N ASN A 551 1.46 -18.86 -5.99
CA ASN A 551 1.55 -18.99 -7.44
C ASN A 551 0.46 -18.21 -8.20
N ASP A 552 -0.66 -17.90 -7.55
CA ASP A 552 -1.76 -17.09 -8.12
C ASP A 552 -2.22 -15.97 -7.17
N PRO A 553 -1.31 -15.04 -6.77
CA PRO A 553 -1.62 -13.98 -5.80
C PRO A 553 -2.71 -13.01 -6.29
N ASN A 554 -2.91 -12.89 -7.59
CA ASN A 554 -3.90 -12.01 -8.22
C ASN A 554 -5.20 -12.74 -8.61
N LEU A 555 -5.29 -14.05 -8.36
CA LEU A 555 -6.41 -14.92 -8.74
C LEU A 555 -6.69 -15.01 -10.23
N TRP A 556 -5.72 -14.72 -11.11
CA TRP A 556 -5.92 -14.81 -12.56
C TRP A 556 -6.30 -16.23 -12.98
N GLN A 557 -5.66 -17.25 -12.42
CA GLN A 557 -5.98 -18.64 -12.75
C GLN A 557 -7.29 -19.07 -12.08
N ARG A 558 -7.48 -18.72 -10.81
CA ARG A 558 -8.67 -19.07 -10.04
C ARG A 558 -9.95 -18.47 -10.62
N ALA A 559 -9.87 -17.25 -11.14
CA ALA A 559 -10.99 -16.51 -11.69
C ALA A 559 -11.13 -16.60 -13.22
N ALA A 560 -10.23 -17.33 -13.91
CA ALA A 560 -10.20 -17.44 -15.38
C ALA A 560 -11.52 -17.92 -16.02
N ASN A 561 -12.31 -18.71 -15.30
CA ASN A 561 -13.58 -19.28 -15.79
C ASN A 561 -14.82 -18.61 -15.15
N CYS A 562 -14.69 -17.39 -14.66
CA CYS A 562 -15.76 -16.64 -14.02
C CYS A 562 -16.43 -15.64 -14.96
N HIS A 563 -17.67 -15.28 -14.65
CA HIS A 563 -18.53 -14.46 -15.53
C HIS A 563 -19.17 -13.33 -14.73
N PHE A 564 -18.33 -12.53 -14.08
CA PHE A 564 -18.76 -11.41 -13.26
C PHE A 564 -18.74 -10.08 -14.04
N PRO A 565 -19.53 -9.08 -13.60
CA PRO A 565 -19.47 -7.73 -14.15
C PRO A 565 -18.05 -7.18 -14.12
N GLY A 566 -17.49 -6.81 -15.27
CA GLY A 566 -16.12 -6.31 -15.36
C GLY A 566 -15.04 -7.37 -15.57
N PHE A 567 -15.40 -8.64 -15.78
CA PHE A 567 -14.45 -9.73 -16.10
C PHE A 567 -13.50 -9.39 -17.26
N ALA A 568 -13.98 -8.72 -18.31
CA ALA A 568 -13.14 -8.31 -19.44
C ALA A 568 -11.99 -7.38 -19.01
N VAL A 569 -12.22 -6.50 -18.03
CA VAL A 569 -11.19 -5.63 -17.45
C VAL A 569 -10.22 -6.43 -16.61
N PHE A 570 -10.71 -7.39 -15.81
CA PHE A 570 -9.85 -8.32 -15.07
C PHE A 570 -8.92 -9.11 -16.00
N GLN A 571 -9.47 -9.70 -17.06
CA GLN A 571 -8.69 -10.45 -18.06
C GLN A 571 -7.68 -9.54 -18.80
N LEU A 572 -8.06 -8.30 -19.11
CA LEU A 572 -7.16 -7.31 -19.71
C LEU A 572 -5.90 -7.10 -18.84
N THR A 573 -6.02 -7.05 -17.52
CA THR A 573 -4.84 -6.87 -16.65
C THR A 573 -3.82 -8.00 -16.79
N TYR A 574 -4.29 -9.24 -16.96
CA TYR A 574 -3.44 -10.39 -17.24
C TYR A 574 -2.77 -10.25 -18.61
N ASP A 575 -3.54 -9.94 -19.65
CA ASP A 575 -3.03 -9.82 -21.01
C ASP A 575 -1.98 -8.71 -21.16
N VAL A 576 -2.17 -7.58 -20.46
CA VAL A 576 -1.21 -6.48 -20.42
C VAL A 576 0.04 -6.89 -19.63
N SER A 577 -0.10 -7.56 -18.48
CA SER A 577 1.03 -8.07 -17.69
C SER A 577 1.94 -8.98 -18.52
N GLU A 578 1.36 -9.95 -19.24
CA GLU A 578 2.11 -10.87 -20.10
C GLU A 578 2.77 -10.15 -21.29
N ALA A 579 2.10 -9.18 -21.90
CA ALA A 579 2.68 -8.39 -22.98
C ALA A 579 3.85 -7.51 -22.50
N ILE A 580 3.73 -6.89 -21.33
CA ILE A 580 4.81 -6.10 -20.72
C ILE A 580 6.00 -6.98 -20.36
N LYS A 581 5.76 -8.18 -19.82
CA LYS A 581 6.83 -9.16 -19.56
C LYS A 581 7.59 -9.51 -20.84
N ARG A 582 6.88 -9.83 -21.93
CA ARG A 582 7.50 -10.12 -23.22
C ARG A 582 8.25 -8.92 -23.79
N PHE A 583 7.70 -7.72 -23.65
CA PHE A 583 8.39 -6.48 -24.03
C PHE A 583 9.69 -6.30 -23.23
N ASN A 584 9.67 -6.49 -21.91
CA ASN A 584 10.85 -6.29 -21.06
C ASN A 584 11.97 -7.29 -21.43
N GLU A 585 11.63 -8.56 -21.65
CA GLU A 585 12.58 -9.57 -22.13
C GLU A 585 13.21 -9.17 -23.47
N TYR A 586 12.37 -8.75 -24.44
CA TYR A 586 12.83 -8.30 -25.75
C TYR A 586 13.70 -7.04 -25.66
N SER A 587 13.23 -6.01 -24.96
CA SER A 587 13.94 -4.75 -24.78
C SER A 587 15.28 -4.97 -24.10
N TYR A 588 15.33 -5.73 -23.01
CA TYR A 588 16.58 -6.07 -22.32
C TYR A 588 17.56 -6.81 -23.25
N SER A 589 17.05 -7.78 -24.01
CA SER A 589 17.84 -8.54 -24.98
C SER A 589 18.52 -7.62 -26.00
N VAL A 590 17.76 -6.68 -26.58
CA VAL A 590 18.21 -5.80 -27.66
C VAL A 590 19.07 -4.64 -27.16
N THR A 591 18.63 -3.94 -26.11
CA THR A 591 19.25 -2.67 -25.68
C THR A 591 20.36 -2.85 -24.64
N ILE A 592 20.46 -4.03 -24.01
CA ILE A 592 21.47 -4.29 -22.97
C ILE A 592 22.27 -5.55 -23.29
N HIS A 593 21.64 -6.72 -23.35
CA HIS A 593 22.33 -8.01 -23.34
C HIS A 593 23.15 -8.30 -24.61
N LYS A 594 22.59 -8.05 -25.81
CA LYS A 594 23.25 -8.40 -27.08
C LYS A 594 24.37 -7.44 -27.50
N ALA A 595 24.56 -6.31 -26.83
CA ALA A 595 25.64 -5.34 -27.06
C ALA A 595 25.68 -4.61 -28.44
N TRP A 596 24.67 -4.78 -29.31
CA TRP A 596 24.66 -4.17 -30.66
C TRP A 596 23.76 -2.94 -30.77
N MET A 597 22.81 -2.74 -29.86
CA MET A 597 21.89 -1.60 -29.85
C MET A 597 21.83 -0.94 -28.47
N THR A 598 22.94 -0.97 -27.74
CA THR A 598 23.04 -0.28 -26.44
C THR A 598 23.08 1.23 -26.63
N ASP A 599 22.84 1.97 -25.55
CA ASP A 599 22.99 3.43 -25.57
C ASP A 599 24.41 3.86 -26.00
N TYR A 600 25.43 3.04 -25.76
CA TYR A 600 26.77 3.30 -26.27
C TYR A 600 26.80 3.24 -27.80
N ASN A 601 26.21 2.20 -28.41
CA ASN A 601 26.14 2.06 -29.87
C ASN A 601 25.39 3.24 -30.48
N ILE A 602 24.24 3.60 -29.89
CA ILE A 602 23.39 4.71 -30.35
C ILE A 602 24.16 6.03 -30.26
N ARG A 603 24.75 6.37 -29.09
CA ARG A 603 25.52 7.62 -28.91
C ARG A 603 26.72 7.73 -29.85
N ARG A 604 27.34 6.61 -30.23
CA ARG A 604 28.50 6.57 -31.14
C ARG A 604 28.14 6.37 -32.60
N ASN A 605 26.85 6.18 -32.91
CA ASN A 605 26.37 5.75 -34.22
C ASN A 605 27.20 4.59 -34.81
N MET A 606 27.51 3.60 -33.96
CA MET A 606 28.45 2.52 -34.28
C MET A 606 27.88 1.18 -33.85
N SER A 607 27.61 0.33 -34.83
CA SER A 607 27.19 -1.05 -34.65
C SER A 607 27.47 -1.87 -35.91
N ASN A 608 27.27 -3.19 -35.83
CA ASN A 608 27.27 -4.08 -36.98
C ASN A 608 25.84 -4.19 -37.54
N PRO A 609 25.55 -3.68 -38.76
CA PRO A 609 24.20 -3.69 -39.33
C PRO A 609 23.55 -5.08 -39.37
N HIS A 610 24.31 -6.13 -39.63
CA HIS A 610 23.80 -7.51 -39.64
C HIS A 610 23.32 -7.96 -38.26
N ARG A 611 24.06 -7.61 -37.20
CA ARG A 611 23.67 -7.93 -35.82
C ARG A 611 22.48 -7.10 -35.33
N VAL A 612 22.33 -5.89 -35.86
CA VAL A 612 21.13 -5.07 -35.65
C VAL A 612 19.91 -5.75 -36.28
N ASP A 613 20.01 -6.28 -37.50
CA ASP A 613 18.92 -7.03 -38.14
C ASP A 613 18.51 -8.27 -37.33
N GLU A 614 19.47 -9.06 -36.85
CA GLU A 614 19.18 -10.20 -35.96
C GLU A 614 18.48 -9.77 -34.67
N SER A 615 18.81 -8.58 -34.14
CA SER A 615 18.20 -8.06 -32.91
C SER A 615 16.75 -7.57 -33.13
N LEU A 616 16.41 -7.16 -34.35
CA LEU A 616 15.09 -6.63 -34.69
C LEU A 616 14.09 -7.70 -35.20
N GLN A 617 14.50 -8.95 -35.35
CA GLN A 617 13.64 -10.02 -35.91
C GLN A 617 12.29 -10.17 -35.18
N GLU A 618 12.29 -10.08 -33.85
CA GLU A 618 11.07 -10.25 -33.05
C GLU A 618 10.29 -8.94 -32.83
N HIS A 619 10.77 -7.80 -33.34
CA HIS A 619 10.19 -6.49 -33.09
C HIS A 619 8.70 -6.44 -33.45
N SER A 620 8.36 -6.85 -34.68
CA SER A 620 7.00 -6.77 -35.21
C SER A 620 6.00 -7.59 -34.39
N LEU A 621 6.42 -8.75 -33.86
CA LEU A 621 5.56 -9.61 -33.05
C LEU A 621 5.20 -8.94 -31.72
N VAL A 622 6.21 -8.41 -31.02
CA VAL A 622 6.02 -7.73 -29.74
C VAL A 622 5.22 -6.44 -29.92
N TYR A 623 5.53 -5.67 -30.97
CA TYR A 623 4.83 -4.43 -31.30
C TYR A 623 3.35 -4.67 -31.65
N TYR A 624 3.06 -5.70 -32.46
CA TYR A 624 1.68 -6.07 -32.79
C TYR A 624 0.88 -6.46 -31.54
N ARG A 625 1.47 -7.22 -30.62
CA ARG A 625 0.77 -7.60 -29.38
C ARG A 625 0.41 -6.39 -28.53
N LEU A 626 1.33 -5.43 -28.36
CA LEU A 626 1.08 -4.20 -27.61
C LEU A 626 0.02 -3.31 -28.26
N THR A 627 0.07 -3.15 -29.58
CA THR A 627 -0.92 -2.33 -30.30
C THR A 627 -2.31 -2.97 -30.32
N ALA A 628 -2.40 -4.30 -30.40
CA ALA A 628 -3.68 -5.02 -30.29
C ALA A 628 -4.36 -4.81 -28.92
N LEU A 629 -3.56 -4.67 -27.84
CA LEU A 629 -4.09 -4.41 -26.50
C LEU A 629 -4.82 -3.06 -26.40
N VAL A 630 -4.49 -2.07 -27.22
CA VAL A 630 -5.20 -0.78 -27.23
C VAL A 630 -6.68 -0.98 -27.55
N LYS A 631 -6.99 -1.77 -28.58
CA LYS A 631 -8.37 -2.05 -28.96
C LYS A 631 -9.08 -2.91 -27.91
N GLN A 632 -8.40 -3.93 -27.40
CA GLN A 632 -8.93 -4.77 -26.33
C GLN A 632 -9.26 -3.96 -25.06
N ALA A 633 -8.37 -3.04 -24.67
CA ALA A 633 -8.55 -2.15 -23.54
C ALA A 633 -9.74 -1.21 -23.74
N GLN A 634 -9.86 -0.61 -24.92
CA GLN A 634 -11.00 0.25 -25.26
C GLN A 634 -12.33 -0.49 -25.10
N ASP A 635 -12.43 -1.71 -25.64
CA ASP A 635 -13.66 -2.50 -25.62
C ASP A 635 -14.02 -2.96 -24.20
N ALA A 636 -13.02 -3.40 -23.42
CA ALA A 636 -13.22 -3.85 -22.04
C ALA A 636 -13.59 -2.71 -21.09
N LEU A 637 -12.85 -1.60 -21.12
CA LEU A 637 -12.99 -0.50 -20.17
C LEU A 637 -14.24 0.34 -20.44
N LYS A 638 -14.64 0.53 -21.70
CA LYS A 638 -15.82 1.34 -22.07
C LYS A 638 -17.13 0.78 -21.51
N ALA A 639 -17.18 -0.51 -21.17
CA ALA A 639 -18.32 -1.12 -20.50
C ALA A 639 -18.53 -0.58 -19.07
N VAL A 640 -17.46 -0.12 -18.42
CA VAL A 640 -17.46 0.32 -17.02
C VAL A 640 -17.28 1.83 -16.88
N PHE A 641 -16.38 2.41 -17.67
CA PHE A 641 -15.93 3.80 -17.53
C PHE A 641 -16.25 4.64 -18.78
N ASP A 642 -16.12 5.96 -18.65
CA ASP A 642 -16.24 6.88 -19.77
C ASP A 642 -15.01 6.84 -20.69
N GLU A 643 -15.02 7.62 -21.77
CA GLU A 643 -13.92 7.65 -22.72
C GLU A 643 -12.64 8.29 -22.18
N TYR A 644 -12.74 9.20 -21.21
CA TYR A 644 -11.60 9.91 -20.63
C TYR A 644 -10.79 8.98 -19.72
N THR A 645 -11.46 8.24 -18.83
CA THR A 645 -10.81 7.20 -18.00
C THR A 645 -10.21 6.10 -18.88
N VAL A 646 -10.91 5.69 -19.95
CA VAL A 646 -10.38 4.69 -20.90
C VAL A 646 -9.09 5.19 -21.55
N ALA A 647 -9.07 6.43 -22.03
CA ALA A 647 -7.89 7.03 -22.65
C ALA A 647 -6.74 7.17 -21.66
N GLU A 648 -7.00 7.72 -20.46
CA GLU A 648 -5.99 7.87 -19.40
C GLU A 648 -5.35 6.53 -19.04
N TRP A 649 -6.16 5.47 -18.86
CA TRP A 649 -5.64 4.16 -18.51
C TRP A 649 -4.76 3.56 -19.60
N ILE A 650 -5.15 3.69 -20.87
CA ILE A 650 -4.34 3.22 -22.02
C ILE A 650 -3.04 4.02 -22.12
N GLU A 651 -3.10 5.34 -21.94
CA GLU A 651 -1.95 6.24 -21.95
C GLU A 651 -0.94 5.90 -20.85
N GLN A 652 -1.42 5.50 -19.67
CA GLN A 652 -0.57 5.12 -18.55
C GLN A 652 0.02 3.71 -18.69
N ASN A 653 -0.77 2.73 -19.14
CA ASN A 653 -0.42 1.30 -18.99
C ASN A 653 0.05 0.61 -20.28
N ILE A 654 -0.26 1.14 -21.47
CA ILE A 654 0.08 0.50 -22.76
C ILE A 654 0.96 1.40 -23.62
N TYR A 655 0.56 2.67 -23.79
CA TYR A 655 1.20 3.61 -24.70
C TYR A 655 2.72 3.81 -24.47
N PRO A 656 3.24 3.85 -23.22
CA PRO A 656 4.69 4.05 -23.00
C PRO A 656 5.53 2.92 -23.59
N TYR A 657 4.98 1.71 -23.66
CA TYR A 657 5.66 0.55 -24.24
C TYR A 657 5.65 0.57 -25.76
N ILE A 658 4.56 1.08 -26.37
CA ILE A 658 4.48 1.33 -27.81
C ILE A 658 5.56 2.33 -28.23
N LEU A 659 5.68 3.47 -27.53
CA LEU A 659 6.71 4.47 -27.81
C LEU A 659 8.14 3.92 -27.69
N LYS A 660 8.39 3.09 -26.67
CA LYS A 660 9.70 2.44 -26.52
C LYS A 660 10.00 1.48 -27.67
N MET A 661 9.01 0.72 -28.14
CA MET A 661 9.18 -0.15 -29.32
C MET A 661 9.46 0.66 -30.59
N GLU A 662 8.78 1.78 -30.80
CA GLU A 662 9.03 2.67 -31.94
C GLU A 662 10.44 3.26 -31.88
N ALA A 663 10.90 3.66 -30.69
CA ALA A 663 12.26 4.14 -30.47
C ALA A 663 13.31 3.06 -30.79
N ILE A 664 13.10 1.79 -30.38
CA ILE A 664 13.99 0.68 -30.70
C ILE A 664 14.11 0.50 -32.22
N MET A 665 12.98 0.48 -32.94
CA MET A 665 12.99 0.36 -34.40
C MET A 665 13.73 1.52 -35.06
N LYS A 666 13.41 2.76 -34.66
CA LYS A 666 14.05 3.97 -35.18
C LYS A 666 15.57 3.92 -34.98
N ASN A 667 16.03 3.62 -33.76
CA ASN A 667 17.45 3.54 -33.44
C ASN A 667 18.16 2.44 -34.25
N GLY A 668 17.49 1.29 -34.46
CA GLY A 668 18.01 0.22 -35.28
C GLY A 668 18.17 0.63 -36.76
N ILE A 669 17.19 1.34 -37.32
CA ILE A 669 17.27 1.87 -38.68
C ILE A 669 18.42 2.87 -38.81
N GLU A 670 18.56 3.80 -37.85
CA GLU A 670 19.65 4.79 -37.87
C GLU A 670 21.04 4.13 -37.82
N LEU A 671 21.24 3.16 -36.91
CA LEU A 671 22.53 2.45 -36.77
C LEU A 671 22.94 1.69 -38.05
N LYS A 672 21.98 1.27 -38.87
CA LYS A 672 22.22 0.58 -40.14
C LYS A 672 22.62 1.54 -41.29
N LYS A 673 22.44 2.85 -41.14
CA LYS A 673 22.81 3.83 -42.18
C LYS A 673 24.31 4.04 -42.27
N ALA A 674 25.04 3.90 -41.17
CA ALA A 674 26.50 4.05 -41.15
C ALA A 674 27.17 3.07 -42.15
N LYS A 675 28.01 3.62 -43.03
CA LYS A 675 28.83 2.84 -43.99
C LYS A 675 30.32 2.82 -43.64
N THR A 676 30.73 3.73 -42.77
CA THR A 676 32.11 3.91 -42.31
C THR A 676 32.08 4.17 -40.81
N TRP A 677 33.11 3.71 -40.10
CA TRP A 677 33.24 3.88 -38.65
C TRP A 677 34.62 4.44 -38.30
N GLU A 678 34.68 5.28 -37.27
CA GLU A 678 35.93 5.88 -36.81
C GLU A 678 36.95 4.81 -36.37
N ARG A 679 38.22 5.05 -36.68
CA ARG A 679 39.34 4.24 -36.17
C ARG A 679 39.52 4.52 -34.68
N ARG A 680 39.79 3.47 -33.90
CA ARG A 680 40.12 3.59 -32.47
C ARG A 680 41.52 4.21 -32.24
N PRO A 681 41.75 4.91 -31.11
CA PRO A 681 40.81 5.14 -30.01
C PRO A 681 39.75 6.21 -30.35
N LEU A 682 38.51 5.99 -29.90
CA LEU A 682 37.45 6.99 -30.04
C LEU A 682 37.65 8.11 -29.02
N LYS A 683 37.41 9.37 -29.42
CA LYS A 683 37.48 10.50 -28.50
C LYS A 683 36.56 10.28 -27.30
N PRO A 684 36.99 10.59 -26.05
CA PRO A 684 36.11 10.54 -24.88
C PRO A 684 34.83 11.35 -25.10
N LEU A 685 33.71 10.91 -24.52
CA LEU A 685 32.47 11.70 -24.58
C LEU A 685 32.68 13.01 -23.81
N PRO A 686 32.32 14.18 -24.37
CA PRO A 686 32.52 15.46 -23.69
C PRO A 686 31.90 15.51 -22.29
N ASP A 687 30.71 14.92 -22.11
CA ASP A 687 30.03 14.86 -20.81
C ASP A 687 30.82 14.08 -19.74
N LEU A 688 31.77 13.23 -20.12
CA LEU A 688 32.63 12.53 -19.15
C LEU A 688 33.68 13.45 -18.50
N GLN A 689 33.92 14.64 -19.09
CA GLN A 689 34.87 15.62 -18.54
C GLN A 689 34.44 16.17 -17.18
N ARG A 690 33.12 16.27 -16.91
CA ARG A 690 32.60 16.67 -15.59
C ARG A 690 32.97 15.69 -14.47
N PHE A 691 33.37 14.48 -14.83
CA PHE A 691 33.86 13.44 -13.92
C PHE A 691 35.39 13.28 -13.97
N GLY A 692 36.12 14.18 -14.64
CA GLY A 692 37.58 14.12 -14.78
C GLY A 692 38.07 13.04 -15.75
N VAL A 693 37.20 12.46 -16.57
CA VAL A 693 37.56 11.42 -17.55
C VAL A 693 37.79 12.04 -18.92
N GLY A 694 38.94 11.73 -19.56
CA GLY A 694 39.27 12.25 -20.89
C GLY A 694 39.71 13.70 -20.90
N THR A 695 40.23 14.20 -19.77
CA THR A 695 40.77 15.56 -19.58
C THR A 695 42.25 15.67 -19.93
N SER A 696 42.86 14.61 -20.46
CA SER A 696 44.25 14.65 -20.93
C SER A 696 44.39 15.65 -22.08
N THR A 697 44.93 16.82 -21.74
CA THR A 697 45.60 17.74 -22.65
C THR A 697 46.92 17.09 -23.06
N GLU A 698 46.93 16.30 -24.12
CA GLU A 698 48.19 15.99 -24.80
C GLU A 698 48.59 17.22 -25.62
N ASN A 699 49.65 17.88 -25.13
CA ASN A 699 50.51 18.82 -25.87
C ASN A 699 51.21 18.12 -27.03
#